data_AF-A0A946CAY4-F1
#
_entry.id   AF-A0A946CAY4-F1
#
_cell.length_a   1.000
_cell.length_b   1.000
_cell.length_c   1.000
_cell.angle_alpha   90.00
_cell.angle_beta   90.00
_cell.angle_gamma   90.00
#
_symmetry.space_group_name_H-M   'P 1'
#
loop_
_entity.id
_entity.type
_entity.pdbx_description
1 polymer ?
#
loop_
_entity_poly.entity_id
_entity_poly.type
_entity_poly.pdbx_seq_one_letter_code
_entity_poly.pdbx_strand_id
1 'polypeptide(L)'
;MSRTIEFDQVNEWEIRDGRDFAVIDHLEEFDPFFLSIATVTNQWFFCSSNGSLSAGRENPEKALFPYLTVDKILGNWNETGPFTAIECGGEIWHPFWPTSIHTTPIRRRLLKSFLGEELIFEEWNENLELRFSYHWQLSGKFGFVRKVKITNEGSETKNFRIVDGLQDLQVPGVSQRLHLDLSCLADAYKMSEVCCEGRLMIHRLASGIVDAPIPLESLKATTVWTTGFSEAEPFLSRRDAEQFLRGESSDGNKTKSRGKRGAFLLGADLSVPAGESKEWMMVAEIEQTHREVGSLVGSLRDELTLLTAVEEDLEEGRKRLRELVESVDGFQESADLDTSHYHYHNTLCNLLRGGLPENGSVLSAAQFKHFVIQNNRELAERFEDWFSSLPESFERDWIMAEARRQGDSDLIRLTTEYLPLILGRRHGDPSRPWNKFNIRLHDEEGRPVHHYEGNWRDIFQNWEALAWSYPVFLDGFISRFLNASTVDGFNPYRVTSSGVDWEVPDPEDPWVSIGYWGDHQIIYLLKFLELKAKIDPEFLDSWSESHFVFADVPYRLASWEKTLADPRDTVEFDQESHDQLLARKEEIGGDGLLLCDEGGELIRVGLIEKLLIPAMAKLGQLIPDGGIWMNAQKPEWNDANNALAGNGLSVVTTGYLLRYLRFLQRSIQTCRLTEFSVSKATQQAVQRLVEVLGDPRWKQNGPVSSNDRFELAQANGLVMQDYRDSVREGICHSGSLPASGILSFLSHAIVAVEG
;
A
#
# COMPACT_ATOMS: atom_id res chain seq x y z
N MET A 1 28.87 -8.60 31.55
CA MET A 1 28.42 -9.74 30.74
C MET A 1 26.98 -9.44 30.36
N SER A 2 26.76 -8.94 29.15
CA SER A 2 25.40 -8.75 28.62
C SER A 2 24.81 -10.16 28.47
N ARG A 3 23.79 -10.46 29.28
CA ARG A 3 22.87 -11.54 28.92
C ARG A 3 22.06 -10.96 27.78
N THR A 4 22.34 -11.38 26.56
CA THR A 4 21.41 -11.18 25.46
C THR A 4 20.15 -11.96 25.85
N ILE A 5 19.05 -11.26 26.16
CA ILE A 5 17.75 -11.92 26.29
C ILE A 5 17.46 -12.54 24.92
N GLU A 6 17.25 -13.86 24.88
CA GLU A 6 16.73 -14.51 23.68
C GLU A 6 15.25 -14.16 23.56
N PHE A 7 14.81 -13.73 22.38
CA PHE A 7 13.44 -13.25 22.13
C PHE A 7 12.36 -14.26 22.54
N ASP A 8 12.67 -15.56 22.46
CA ASP A 8 11.80 -16.66 22.86
C ASP A 8 11.49 -16.69 24.37
N GLN A 9 12.23 -15.94 25.20
CA GLN A 9 12.03 -15.88 26.66
C GLN A 9 11.11 -14.74 27.11
N VAL A 10 10.65 -13.86 26.21
CA VAL A 10 9.88 -12.65 26.56
C VAL A 10 8.54 -12.52 25.82
N ASN A 11 8.19 -13.45 24.93
CA ASN A 11 6.90 -13.43 24.24
C ASN A 11 5.87 -14.21 25.05
N GLU A 12 5.17 -13.52 25.94
CA GLU A 12 4.07 -14.09 26.72
C GLU A 12 2.72 -13.69 26.13
N TRP A 13 1.72 -14.55 26.30
CA TRP A 13 0.33 -14.26 25.93
C TRP A 13 -0.49 -13.99 27.19
N GLU A 14 -1.19 -12.86 27.22
CA GLU A 14 -2.07 -12.47 28.33
C GLU A 14 -3.49 -12.21 27.82
N ILE A 15 -4.50 -12.63 28.59
CA ILE A 15 -5.90 -12.26 28.34
C ILE A 15 -6.26 -11.07 29.24
N ARG A 16 -6.60 -9.93 28.63
CA ARG A 16 -7.13 -8.75 29.33
C ARG A 16 -8.51 -8.39 28.79
N ASP A 17 -9.49 -8.28 29.68
CA ASP A 17 -10.88 -7.97 29.34
C ASP A 17 -11.45 -8.87 28.23
N GLY A 18 -11.06 -10.15 28.24
CA GLY A 18 -11.47 -11.14 27.24
C GLY A 18 -10.78 -11.02 25.89
N ARG A 19 -9.64 -10.31 25.79
CA ARG A 19 -8.85 -10.14 24.57
C ARG A 19 -7.43 -10.65 24.76
N ASP A 20 -6.91 -11.34 23.76
CA ASP A 20 -5.54 -11.82 23.73
C ASP A 20 -4.55 -10.71 23.36
N PHE A 21 -3.44 -10.64 24.10
CA PHE A 21 -2.34 -9.72 23.86
C PHE A 21 -1.02 -10.48 23.79
N ALA A 22 -0.22 -10.16 22.78
CA ALA A 22 1.21 -10.44 22.81
C ALA A 22 1.86 -9.45 23.77
N VAL A 23 2.64 -9.95 24.71
CA VAL A 23 3.31 -9.16 25.76
C VAL A 23 4.81 -9.28 25.57
N ILE A 24 5.48 -8.14 25.55
CA ILE A 24 6.93 -8.05 25.71
C ILE A 24 7.15 -7.49 27.12
N ASP A 25 7.57 -8.35 28.04
CA ASP A 25 8.02 -7.94 29.38
C ASP A 25 9.49 -7.52 29.35
N HIS A 26 9.91 -6.76 30.36
CA HIS A 26 11.26 -6.20 30.47
C HIS A 26 11.69 -5.38 29.24
N LEU A 27 10.77 -4.58 28.70
CA LEU A 27 11.01 -3.79 27.48
C LEU A 27 12.18 -2.81 27.64
N GLU A 28 12.51 -2.39 28.86
CA GLU A 28 13.66 -1.56 29.19
C GLU A 28 15.02 -2.18 28.83
N GLU A 29 15.08 -3.50 28.61
CA GLU A 29 16.27 -4.24 28.22
C GLU A 29 16.45 -4.34 26.68
N PHE A 30 15.49 -3.85 25.90
CA PHE A 30 15.50 -3.92 24.43
C PHE A 30 15.94 -2.59 23.80
N ASP A 31 16.68 -2.71 22.69
CA ASP A 31 16.83 -1.58 21.77
C ASP A 31 15.46 -1.21 21.19
N PRO A 32 15.12 0.09 21.08
CA PRO A 32 13.85 0.52 20.51
C PRO A 32 13.64 -0.04 19.10
N PHE A 33 12.47 -0.63 18.86
CA PHE A 33 12.06 -1.15 17.55
C PHE A 33 10.76 -0.47 17.10
N PHE A 34 10.40 -0.66 15.83
CA PHE A 34 9.30 0.06 15.18
C PHE A 34 8.13 -0.87 14.88
N LEU A 35 6.91 -0.39 15.11
CA LEU A 35 5.67 -1.13 14.94
C LEU A 35 4.55 -0.22 14.40
N SER A 36 3.44 -0.83 13.99
CA SER A 36 2.24 -0.13 13.53
C SER A 36 0.98 -0.66 14.19
N ILE A 37 -0.07 0.16 14.21
CA ILE A 37 -1.44 -0.26 14.57
C ILE A 37 -2.20 -0.63 13.30
N ALA A 38 -2.88 -1.77 13.32
CA ALA A 38 -3.76 -2.23 12.26
C ALA A 38 -5.09 -1.48 12.30
N THR A 39 -5.59 -1.10 11.14
CA THR A 39 -6.91 -0.48 11.01
C THR A 39 -7.50 -0.75 9.63
N VAL A 40 -8.83 -0.68 9.58
CA VAL A 40 -9.66 -0.77 8.37
C VAL A 40 -10.16 0.60 7.92
N THR A 41 -9.70 1.66 8.57
CA THR A 41 -10.03 3.05 8.24
C THR A 41 -8.91 3.65 7.40
N ASN A 42 -9.02 4.93 7.06
CA ASN A 42 -7.94 5.65 6.40
C ASN A 42 -6.82 6.09 7.36
N GLN A 43 -6.83 5.68 8.64
CA GLN A 43 -5.77 6.05 9.58
C GLN A 43 -4.49 5.25 9.35
N TRP A 44 -3.36 5.87 9.66
CA TRP A 44 -2.05 5.24 9.75
C TRP A 44 -1.40 5.65 11.06
N PHE A 45 -0.70 4.71 11.70
CA PHE A 45 -0.08 4.91 13.00
C PHE A 45 1.20 4.08 13.08
N PHE A 46 2.34 4.75 13.13
CA PHE A 46 3.66 4.17 13.21
C PHE A 46 4.32 4.63 14.50
N CYS A 47 4.78 3.69 15.32
CA CYS A 47 5.25 3.97 16.68
C CYS A 47 6.47 3.13 17.02
N SER A 48 7.36 3.70 17.83
CA SER A 48 8.45 3.00 18.46
C SER A 48 7.99 2.30 19.74
N SER A 49 8.67 1.23 20.12
CA SER A 49 8.48 0.59 21.42
C SER A 49 8.80 1.51 22.62
N ASN A 50 9.48 2.65 22.41
CA ASN A 50 9.69 3.67 23.45
C ASN A 50 8.60 4.77 23.47
N GLY A 51 7.57 4.66 22.63
CA GLY A 51 6.42 5.57 22.60
C GLY A 51 6.51 6.74 21.63
N SER A 52 7.66 6.97 20.97
CA SER A 52 7.77 7.97 19.91
C SER A 52 6.97 7.53 18.67
N LEU A 53 6.33 8.46 17.96
CA LEU A 53 5.40 8.08 16.90
C LEU A 53 5.26 9.10 15.77
N SER A 54 4.65 8.62 14.69
CA SER A 54 4.02 9.41 13.64
C SER A 54 2.67 8.80 13.30
N ALA A 55 1.64 9.61 13.19
CA ALA A 55 0.29 9.15 12.90
C ALA A 55 -0.48 10.17 12.05
N GLY A 56 -1.52 9.73 11.35
CA GLY A 56 -2.36 10.60 10.50
C GLY A 56 -3.43 9.83 9.73
N ARG A 57 -4.09 10.49 8.78
CA ARG A 57 -5.08 9.86 7.89
C ARG A 57 -4.61 9.93 6.45
N GLU A 58 -5.05 8.98 5.62
CA GLU A 58 -4.81 8.83 4.19
C GLU A 58 -3.33 8.71 3.80
N ASN A 59 -2.54 9.75 3.99
CA ASN A 59 -1.16 9.86 3.54
C ASN A 59 -0.37 10.87 4.42
N PRO A 60 0.96 11.00 4.23
CA PRO A 60 1.80 11.91 5.01
C PRO A 60 1.41 13.40 4.96
N GLU A 61 0.60 13.86 4.00
CA GLU A 61 0.15 15.25 3.91
C GLU A 61 -0.93 15.58 4.96
N LYS A 62 -1.56 14.55 5.53
CA LYS A 62 -2.60 14.66 6.56
C LYS A 62 -2.11 13.98 7.84
N ALA A 63 -1.03 14.52 8.40
CA ALA A 63 -0.40 14.00 9.60
C ALA A 63 -0.99 14.64 10.88
N LEU A 64 -1.21 13.84 11.92
CA LEU A 64 -1.44 14.30 13.29
C LEU A 64 -0.11 14.67 13.97
N PHE A 65 0.91 13.84 13.77
CA PHE A 65 2.28 14.06 14.22
C PHE A 65 3.22 14.08 13.01
N PRO A 66 4.34 14.82 13.04
CA PRO A 66 5.29 14.89 11.93
C PRO A 66 5.59 13.54 11.28
N TYR A 67 5.51 13.47 9.95
CA TYR A 67 5.95 12.30 9.20
C TYR A 67 7.43 12.43 8.86
N LEU A 68 8.26 11.70 9.62
CA LEU A 68 9.71 11.70 9.50
C LEU A 68 10.20 10.28 9.14
N THR A 69 11.49 10.16 8.82
CA THR A 69 12.14 8.85 8.68
C THR A 69 12.24 8.14 10.04
N VAL A 70 12.29 6.81 10.02
CA VAL A 70 12.23 5.99 11.24
C VAL A 70 13.32 6.36 12.26
N ASP A 71 14.54 6.66 11.82
CA ASP A 71 15.66 7.09 12.67
C ASP A 71 15.35 8.40 13.41
N LYS A 72 14.72 9.36 12.72
CA LYS A 72 14.30 10.63 13.31
C LYS A 72 13.16 10.43 14.29
N ILE A 73 12.19 9.56 14.00
CA ILE A 73 11.10 9.24 14.93
C ILE A 73 11.68 8.60 16.20
N LEU A 74 12.56 7.62 16.07
CA LEU A 74 13.23 6.97 17.22
C LEU A 74 14.03 7.98 18.06
N GLY A 75 14.71 8.92 17.40
CA GLY A 75 15.49 9.97 18.05
C GLY A 75 14.66 11.07 18.71
N ASN A 76 13.36 11.20 18.40
CA ASN A 76 12.50 12.32 18.83
C ASN A 76 11.50 11.94 19.93
N TRP A 77 11.86 10.97 20.77
CA TRP A 77 11.03 10.43 21.86
C TRP A 77 10.59 11.46 22.91
N ASN A 78 11.31 12.57 23.06
CA ASN A 78 11.01 13.61 24.04
C ASN A 78 10.17 14.78 23.50
N GLU A 79 10.02 14.95 22.18
CA GLU A 79 9.41 16.17 21.61
C GLU A 79 8.08 15.93 20.91
N THR A 80 7.83 14.72 20.38
CA THR A 80 6.61 14.42 19.62
C THR A 80 5.81 13.31 20.28
N GLY A 81 4.49 13.52 20.39
CA GLY A 81 3.59 12.51 20.90
C GLY A 81 3.25 12.67 22.38
N PRO A 82 3.10 11.56 23.13
CA PRO A 82 2.87 11.59 24.56
C PRO A 82 3.98 12.32 25.33
N PHE A 83 3.58 13.16 26.28
CA PHE A 83 4.46 13.70 27.32
C PHE A 83 3.83 13.42 28.68
N THR A 84 4.58 12.77 29.56
CA THR A 84 4.16 12.53 30.94
C THR A 84 5.32 12.83 31.89
N ALA A 85 5.03 13.51 32.99
CA ALA A 85 5.97 13.79 34.07
C ALA A 85 5.24 13.79 35.41
N ILE A 86 5.80 13.12 36.42
CA ILE A 86 5.19 12.94 37.74
C ILE A 86 6.20 13.35 38.81
N GLU A 87 5.89 14.40 39.57
CA GLU A 87 6.64 14.77 40.77
C GLU A 87 6.00 14.08 41.99
N CYS A 88 6.76 13.22 42.65
CA CYS A 88 6.32 12.51 43.85
C CYS A 88 7.51 12.30 44.78
N GLY A 89 7.35 12.68 46.06
CA GLY A 89 8.39 12.46 47.07
C GLY A 89 9.70 13.19 46.80
N GLY A 90 9.70 14.28 46.03
CA GLY A 90 10.91 15.01 45.63
C GLY A 90 11.66 14.41 44.44
N GLU A 91 11.14 13.35 43.82
CA GLU A 91 11.63 12.79 42.56
C GLU A 91 10.69 13.20 41.41
N ILE A 92 11.26 13.49 40.24
CA ILE A 92 10.49 13.65 39.00
C ILE A 92 10.70 12.41 38.14
N TRP A 93 9.65 11.63 38.00
CA TRP A 93 9.60 10.46 37.15
C TRP A 93 9.04 10.84 35.77
N HIS A 94 9.76 10.47 34.72
CA HIS A 94 9.33 10.61 33.33
C HIS A 94 9.11 9.24 32.69
N PRO A 95 7.87 8.70 32.74
CA PRO A 95 7.58 7.41 32.13
C PRO A 95 8.03 7.34 30.67
N PHE A 96 8.59 6.19 30.26
CA PHE A 96 9.04 5.84 28.91
C PHE A 96 10.24 6.62 28.35
N TRP A 97 10.81 7.56 29.11
CA TRP A 97 12.08 8.19 28.73
C TRP A 97 13.26 7.20 28.84
N PRO A 98 14.39 7.38 28.13
CA PRO A 98 15.49 6.40 28.09
C PRO A 98 15.93 5.91 29.47
N THR A 99 16.12 4.60 29.63
CA THR A 99 16.45 3.95 30.92
C THR A 99 17.65 4.60 31.63
N SER A 100 18.62 5.13 30.86
CA SER A 100 19.82 5.78 31.36
C SER A 100 19.62 7.05 32.19
N ILE A 101 18.44 7.68 32.12
CA ILE A 101 18.14 8.88 32.91
C ILE A 101 17.52 8.56 34.26
N HIS A 102 16.94 7.37 34.42
CA HIS A 102 16.21 7.00 35.61
C HIS A 102 17.21 6.67 36.72
N THR A 103 17.04 7.32 37.87
CA THR A 103 17.85 7.06 39.07
C THR A 103 17.31 5.88 39.88
N THR A 104 16.10 5.42 39.56
CA THR A 104 15.35 4.39 40.26
C THR A 104 15.06 3.22 39.31
N PRO A 105 14.97 1.98 39.81
CA PRO A 105 14.59 0.85 38.99
C PRO A 105 13.19 1.06 38.39
N ILE A 106 13.09 0.81 37.10
CA ILE A 106 11.82 0.77 36.37
C ILE A 106 11.63 -0.60 35.75
N ARG A 107 10.38 -0.97 35.50
CA ARG A 107 10.01 -2.14 34.69
C ARG A 107 9.04 -1.68 33.61
N ARG A 108 9.16 -2.19 32.39
CA ARG A 108 8.30 -1.83 31.27
C ARG A 108 7.69 -3.04 30.60
N ARG A 109 6.44 -2.86 30.15
CA ARG A 109 5.78 -3.80 29.22
C ARG A 109 5.23 -3.06 28.01
N LEU A 110 5.31 -3.74 26.87
CA LEU A 110 4.56 -3.39 25.67
C LEU A 110 3.61 -4.53 25.35
N LEU A 111 2.33 -4.20 25.20
CA LEU A 111 1.32 -5.15 24.75
C LEU A 111 0.77 -4.73 23.41
N LYS A 112 0.56 -5.70 22.54
CA LYS A 112 -0.16 -5.54 21.29
C LYS A 112 -1.30 -6.55 21.25
N SER A 113 -2.52 -6.07 21.01
CA SER A 113 -3.67 -6.95 20.87
C SER A 113 -3.46 -7.93 19.71
N PHE A 114 -4.12 -9.08 19.76
CA PHE A 114 -4.02 -10.10 18.72
C PHE A 114 -4.34 -9.56 17.31
N LEU A 115 -5.39 -8.74 17.15
CA LEU A 115 -5.70 -8.14 15.84
C LEU A 115 -4.78 -6.95 15.50
N GLY A 116 -3.93 -6.53 16.42
CA GLY A 116 -2.99 -5.42 16.26
C GLY A 116 -3.62 -4.04 16.22
N GLU A 117 -4.91 -3.93 16.57
CA GLU A 117 -5.72 -2.70 16.64
C GLU A 117 -5.47 -1.85 17.90
N GLU A 118 -4.75 -2.40 18.89
CA GLU A 118 -4.50 -1.76 20.17
C GLU A 118 -3.05 -1.97 20.61
N LEU A 119 -2.44 -0.92 21.17
CA LEU A 119 -1.13 -0.94 21.81
C LEU A 119 -1.22 -0.40 23.23
N ILE A 120 -0.64 -1.10 24.20
CA ILE A 120 -0.60 -0.69 25.61
C ILE A 120 0.85 -0.60 26.06
N PHE A 121 1.22 0.55 26.60
CA PHE A 121 2.51 0.81 27.23
C PHE A 121 2.33 0.87 28.73
N GLU A 122 3.13 0.12 29.48
CA GLU A 122 3.11 0.12 30.94
C GLU A 122 4.51 0.34 31.49
N GLU A 123 4.64 1.20 32.50
CA GLU A 123 5.89 1.39 33.25
C GLU A 123 5.60 1.45 34.75
N TRP A 124 6.37 0.69 35.53
CA TRP A 124 6.40 0.75 36.98
C TRP A 124 7.61 1.57 37.41
N ASN A 125 7.41 2.49 38.36
CA ASN A 125 8.48 3.01 39.18
C ASN A 125 8.47 2.26 40.52
N GLU A 126 9.46 1.40 40.72
CA GLU A 126 9.50 0.44 41.84
C GLU A 126 9.65 1.15 43.20
N ASN A 127 10.29 2.33 43.23
CA ASN A 127 10.47 3.09 44.47
C ASN A 127 9.23 3.90 44.84
N LEU A 128 8.59 4.51 43.85
CA LEU A 128 7.38 5.28 44.07
C LEU A 128 6.15 4.38 44.29
N GLU A 129 6.24 3.09 43.91
CA GLU A 129 5.13 2.13 43.91
C GLU A 129 3.96 2.65 43.05
N LEU A 130 4.30 3.30 41.93
CA LEU A 130 3.35 3.83 40.97
C LEU A 130 3.52 3.10 39.64
N ARG A 131 2.38 2.76 39.01
CA ARG A 131 2.34 2.24 37.65
C ARG A 131 1.62 3.23 36.75
N PHE A 132 2.32 3.69 35.72
CA PHE A 132 1.76 4.51 34.66
C PHE A 132 1.54 3.67 33.42
N SER A 133 0.38 3.80 32.79
CA SER A 133 0.08 3.13 31.53
C SER A 133 -0.72 4.02 30.61
N TYR A 134 -0.47 3.89 29.31
CA TYR A 134 -1.36 4.45 28.29
C TYR A 134 -1.54 3.47 27.15
N HIS A 135 -2.67 3.59 26.47
CA HIS A 135 -2.97 2.76 25.31
C HIS A 135 -3.53 3.57 24.17
N TRP A 136 -3.17 3.15 22.95
CA TRP A 136 -3.61 3.74 21.70
C TRP A 136 -4.59 2.82 21.00
N GLN A 137 -5.72 3.39 20.59
CA GLN A 137 -6.72 2.76 19.74
C GLN A 137 -7.15 3.76 18.65
N LEU A 138 -7.68 3.24 17.54
CA LEU A 138 -8.07 4.05 16.39
C LEU A 138 -9.59 3.97 16.19
N SER A 139 -10.25 5.11 16.30
CA SER A 139 -11.68 5.30 16.00
C SER A 139 -11.81 5.90 14.60
N GLY A 140 -12.56 5.23 13.73
CA GLY A 140 -12.81 5.73 12.37
C GLY A 140 -13.56 7.05 12.34
N LYS A 141 -14.43 7.28 13.34
CA LYS A 141 -15.25 8.49 13.46
C LYS A 141 -14.62 9.60 14.28
N PHE A 142 -13.91 9.27 15.35
CA PHE A 142 -13.41 10.24 16.33
C PHE A 142 -11.90 10.45 16.30
N GLY A 143 -11.16 9.58 15.61
CA GLY A 143 -9.73 9.75 15.39
C GLY A 143 -8.87 8.86 16.29
N PHE A 144 -7.86 9.45 16.92
CA PHE A 144 -6.82 8.75 17.67
C PHE A 144 -7.14 8.81 19.15
N VAL A 145 -7.43 7.67 19.76
CA VAL A 145 -7.85 7.56 21.16
C VAL A 145 -6.66 7.13 22.01
N ARG A 146 -6.24 8.00 22.94
CA ARG A 146 -5.25 7.71 23.97
C ARG A 146 -5.94 7.64 25.32
N LYS A 147 -5.99 6.47 25.91
CA LYS A 147 -6.49 6.25 27.26
C LYS A 147 -5.31 6.10 28.22
N VAL A 148 -5.43 6.65 29.41
CA VAL A 148 -4.32 6.81 30.37
C VAL A 148 -4.79 6.37 31.74
N LYS A 149 -3.89 5.72 32.47
CA LYS A 149 -4.12 5.24 33.82
C LYS A 149 -2.86 5.38 34.67
N ILE A 150 -3.04 5.88 35.89
CA ILE A 150 -2.01 5.89 36.94
C ILE A 150 -2.57 5.10 38.13
N THR A 151 -1.86 4.05 38.53
CA THR A 151 -2.23 3.17 39.65
C THR A 151 -1.25 3.35 40.79
N ASN A 152 -1.78 3.43 42.02
CA ASN A 152 -0.98 3.33 43.23
C ASN A 152 -0.91 1.85 43.67
N GLU A 153 0.25 1.24 43.48
CA GLU A 153 0.52 -0.17 43.83
C GLU A 153 1.04 -0.32 45.27
N GLY A 154 1.25 0.79 45.98
CA GLY A 154 1.74 0.81 47.35
C GLY A 154 0.65 0.56 48.39
N SER A 155 1.05 0.54 49.67
CA SER A 155 0.14 0.31 50.80
C SER A 155 -0.46 1.58 51.43
N GLU A 156 -0.02 2.77 51.00
CA GLU A 156 -0.46 4.07 51.52
C GLU A 156 -0.94 4.98 50.39
N THR A 157 -1.79 5.96 50.71
CA THR A 157 -2.20 7.00 49.76
C THR A 157 -0.99 7.78 49.24
N LYS A 158 -0.85 7.88 47.92
CA LYS A 158 0.23 8.66 47.28
C LYS A 158 -0.32 10.01 46.83
N ASN A 159 0.38 11.07 47.22
CA ASN A 159 0.15 12.42 46.71
C ASN A 159 1.26 12.77 45.74
N PHE A 160 0.90 13.25 44.56
CA PHE A 160 1.87 13.60 43.52
C PHE A 160 1.29 14.65 42.58
N ARG A 161 2.17 15.40 41.94
CA ARG A 161 1.81 16.31 40.84
C ARG A 161 2.12 15.64 39.52
N ILE A 162 1.18 15.69 38.59
CA ILE A 162 1.34 15.09 37.26
C ILE A 162 1.10 16.13 36.18
N VAL A 163 1.85 16.00 35.09
CA VAL A 163 1.53 16.58 33.78
C VAL A 163 1.45 15.43 32.78
N ASP A 164 0.38 15.38 32.00
CA ASP A 164 0.18 14.39 30.93
C ASP A 164 -0.47 15.02 29.70
N GLY A 165 -0.06 14.63 28.49
CA GLY A 165 -0.79 14.99 27.28
C GLY A 165 -0.05 14.72 26.00
N LEU A 166 -0.39 15.48 24.95
CA LEU A 166 0.17 15.35 23.61
C LEU A 166 0.91 16.63 23.18
N GLN A 167 2.03 16.47 22.48
CA GLN A 167 2.85 17.57 21.97
C GLN A 167 3.35 17.34 20.53
N ASP A 168 3.75 18.45 19.90
CA ASP A 168 4.17 18.55 18.49
C ASP A 168 3.09 18.12 17.50
N LEU A 169 1.84 18.46 17.82
CA LEU A 169 0.69 18.24 16.96
C LEU A 169 0.83 19.08 15.68
N GLN A 170 0.55 18.47 14.53
CA GLN A 170 0.47 19.15 13.24
C GLN A 170 -0.91 19.78 13.03
N VAL A 171 -0.97 20.63 12.01
CA VAL A 171 -2.19 21.33 11.58
C VAL A 171 -2.48 21.02 10.12
N PRO A 172 -3.77 20.97 9.72
CA PRO A 172 -4.17 20.98 8.32
C PRO A 172 -3.48 22.10 7.54
N GLY A 173 -3.03 21.78 6.32
CA GLY A 173 -2.38 22.73 5.41
C GLY A 173 -0.87 22.87 5.55
N VAL A 174 -0.22 22.14 6.46
CA VAL A 174 1.24 21.97 6.47
C VAL A 174 1.60 20.69 5.74
N SER A 175 2.15 20.83 4.54
CA SER A 175 2.59 19.67 3.74
C SER A 175 3.80 18.97 4.36
N GLN A 176 4.03 17.72 3.95
CA GLN A 176 5.20 16.96 4.38
C GLN A 176 6.49 17.72 4.06
N ARG A 177 6.60 18.25 2.84
CA ARG A 177 7.74 19.05 2.41
C ARG A 177 7.91 20.30 3.26
N LEU A 178 6.84 21.04 3.53
CA LEU A 178 6.91 22.27 4.33
C LEU A 178 7.40 21.94 5.75
N HIS A 179 6.95 20.83 6.33
CA HIS A 179 7.44 20.39 7.64
C HIS A 179 8.94 20.05 7.59
N LEU A 180 9.37 19.23 6.62
CA LEU A 180 10.75 18.75 6.53
C LEU A 180 11.75 19.87 6.26
N ASP A 181 11.40 20.81 5.37
CA ASP A 181 12.34 21.84 4.90
C ASP A 181 12.22 23.14 5.70
N LEU A 182 11.02 23.47 6.18
CA LEU A 182 10.64 24.82 6.64
C LEU A 182 9.78 24.79 7.92
N SER A 183 9.96 23.81 8.81
CA SER A 183 9.16 23.68 10.05
C SER A 183 9.07 24.95 10.90
N CYS A 184 10.15 25.72 11.04
CA CYS A 184 10.14 26.97 11.81
C CYS A 184 9.28 28.06 11.17
N LEU A 185 9.17 28.09 9.83
CA LEU A 185 8.24 28.96 9.12
C LEU A 185 6.80 28.51 9.41
N ALA A 186 6.52 27.21 9.31
CA ALA A 186 5.19 26.68 9.62
C ALA A 186 4.78 27.00 11.06
N ASP A 187 5.69 26.88 12.03
CA ASP A 187 5.46 27.21 13.43
C ASP A 187 4.98 28.65 13.62
N ALA A 188 5.53 29.62 12.88
CA ALA A 188 5.12 31.02 12.94
C ALA A 188 3.64 31.27 12.59
N TYR A 189 3.03 30.37 11.80
CA TYR A 189 1.62 30.43 11.40
C TYR A 189 0.69 29.63 12.30
N LYS A 190 1.22 28.76 13.16
CA LYS A 190 0.42 27.90 14.04
C LYS A 190 -0.23 28.70 15.16
N MET A 191 -1.46 28.31 15.48
CA MET A 191 -2.22 28.87 16.58
C MET A 191 -3.02 27.78 17.29
N SER A 192 -2.89 27.73 18.62
CA SER A 192 -3.66 26.85 19.50
C SER A 192 -4.59 27.66 20.38
N GLU A 193 -5.82 27.19 20.54
CA GLU A 193 -6.86 27.82 21.35
C GLU A 193 -7.51 26.74 22.22
N VAL A 194 -7.75 27.02 23.50
CA VAL A 194 -8.45 26.10 24.41
C VAL A 194 -9.84 26.63 24.72
N CYS A 195 -10.84 25.75 24.70
CA CYS A 195 -12.22 26.05 25.07
C CYS A 195 -12.85 24.90 25.88
N CYS A 196 -14.17 24.94 26.06
CA CYS A 196 -14.95 23.93 26.80
C CYS A 196 -14.39 23.67 28.21
N GLU A 197 -14.16 24.75 28.98
CA GLU A 197 -13.62 24.66 30.36
C GLU A 197 -12.27 23.94 30.44
N GLY A 198 -11.46 24.04 29.39
CA GLY A 198 -10.13 23.41 29.35
C GLY A 198 -10.11 22.04 28.69
N ARG A 199 -11.27 21.49 28.28
CA ARG A 199 -11.38 20.12 27.78
C ARG A 199 -11.17 19.94 26.28
N LEU A 200 -11.00 21.03 25.51
CA LEU A 200 -10.80 20.98 24.07
C LEU A 200 -9.74 21.98 23.62
N MET A 201 -8.70 21.51 22.95
CA MET A 201 -7.78 22.31 22.15
C MET A 201 -8.19 22.28 20.67
N ILE A 202 -8.19 23.45 20.04
CA ILE A 202 -8.28 23.64 18.59
C ILE A 202 -6.93 24.18 18.10
N HIS A 203 -6.24 23.45 17.23
CA HIS A 203 -4.94 23.78 16.67
C HIS A 203 -5.03 23.94 15.14
N ARG A 204 -4.62 25.10 14.62
CA ARG A 204 -4.81 25.46 13.20
C ARG A 204 -3.74 26.44 12.73
N LEU A 205 -3.71 26.68 11.42
CA LEU A 205 -3.00 27.83 10.88
C LEU A 205 -3.82 29.11 11.06
N ALA A 206 -3.11 30.22 11.30
CA ALA A 206 -3.69 31.56 11.30
C ALA A 206 -4.10 32.00 9.89
N SER A 207 -3.33 31.57 8.87
CA SER A 207 -3.60 31.68 7.44
C SER A 207 -2.84 30.57 6.70
N GLY A 208 -3.23 30.24 5.47
CA GLY A 208 -2.43 29.37 4.62
C GLY A 208 -1.06 29.97 4.31
N ILE A 209 -0.12 29.09 3.96
CA ILE A 209 1.28 29.43 3.72
C ILE A 209 1.53 29.38 2.21
N VAL A 210 1.75 30.53 1.59
CA VAL A 210 2.01 30.68 0.15
C VAL A 210 2.85 31.94 -0.09
N ASP A 211 3.72 31.90 -1.10
CA ASP A 211 4.55 33.06 -1.48
C ASP A 211 3.77 34.10 -2.29
N ALA A 212 2.79 33.65 -3.07
CA ALA A 212 1.90 34.52 -3.82
C ALA A 212 1.16 35.48 -2.86
N PRO A 213 1.08 36.79 -3.18
CA PRO A 213 0.43 37.79 -2.32
C PRO A 213 -1.10 37.72 -2.45
N ILE A 214 -1.68 36.59 -2.07
CA ILE A 214 -3.12 36.30 -2.14
C ILE A 214 -3.67 35.93 -0.76
N PRO A 215 -4.95 36.21 -0.47
CA PRO A 215 -5.61 35.63 0.68
C PRO A 215 -5.69 34.11 0.55
N LEU A 216 -5.24 33.40 1.57
CA LEU A 216 -5.37 31.95 1.67
C LEU A 216 -5.88 31.61 3.06
N GLU A 217 -7.19 31.36 3.17
CA GLU A 217 -7.83 31.06 4.45
C GLU A 217 -7.57 29.60 4.86
N SER A 218 -7.29 29.38 6.15
CA SER A 218 -7.17 28.03 6.72
C SER A 218 -8.40 27.72 7.55
N LEU A 219 -9.34 26.96 6.97
CA LEU A 219 -10.67 26.70 7.54
C LEU A 219 -10.84 25.31 8.19
N LYS A 220 -9.72 24.61 8.39
CA LYS A 220 -9.66 23.32 9.06
C LYS A 220 -8.75 23.39 10.30
N ALA A 221 -8.94 22.46 11.23
CA ALA A 221 -8.17 22.36 12.45
C ALA A 221 -7.87 20.90 12.84
N THR A 222 -6.80 20.73 13.60
CA THR A 222 -6.58 19.57 14.46
C THR A 222 -7.24 19.86 15.80
N THR A 223 -8.02 18.93 16.34
CA THR A 223 -8.63 19.03 17.67
C THR A 223 -8.12 17.95 18.59
N VAL A 224 -7.92 18.29 19.87
CA VAL A 224 -7.68 17.31 20.92
C VAL A 224 -8.61 17.61 22.08
N TRP A 225 -9.45 16.65 22.47
CA TRP A 225 -10.34 16.79 23.62
C TRP A 225 -10.06 15.73 24.69
N THR A 226 -10.52 15.98 25.92
CA THR A 226 -10.28 15.13 27.08
C THR A 226 -11.54 14.92 27.93
N THR A 227 -11.63 13.78 28.62
CA THR A 227 -12.63 13.44 29.65
C THR A 227 -12.00 12.56 30.73
N GLY A 228 -12.60 12.51 31.92
CA GLY A 228 -12.10 11.76 33.08
C GLY A 228 -11.04 12.48 33.93
N PHE A 229 -10.59 13.68 33.51
CA PHE A 229 -9.57 14.47 34.22
C PHE A 229 -10.04 15.89 34.57
N SER A 230 -11.15 15.99 35.29
CA SER A 230 -11.81 17.28 35.60
C SER A 230 -11.01 18.22 36.50
N GLU A 231 -10.05 17.70 37.28
CA GLU A 231 -9.20 18.50 38.16
C GLU A 231 -8.04 19.18 37.42
N ALA A 232 -7.79 18.83 36.16
CA ALA A 232 -6.61 19.26 35.43
C ALA A 232 -6.73 20.66 34.83
N GLU A 233 -5.61 21.39 34.90
CA GLU A 233 -5.41 22.65 34.20
C GLU A 233 -4.77 22.40 32.82
N PRO A 234 -5.25 23.04 31.74
CA PRO A 234 -4.66 22.91 30.42
C PRO A 234 -3.43 23.81 30.21
N PHE A 235 -2.40 23.27 29.56
CA PHE A 235 -1.20 23.97 29.13
C PHE A 235 -0.99 23.80 27.62
N LEU A 236 -0.74 24.91 26.93
CA LEU A 236 -0.46 24.95 25.49
C LEU A 236 1.04 24.97 25.16
N SER A 237 1.91 24.82 26.17
CA SER A 237 3.34 24.71 25.97
C SER A 237 3.98 23.84 27.05
N ARG A 238 4.97 23.04 26.65
CA ARG A 238 5.74 22.19 27.56
C ARG A 238 6.39 22.99 28.68
N ARG A 239 6.92 24.18 28.36
CA ARG A 239 7.55 25.07 29.35
C ARG A 239 6.60 25.42 30.49
N ASP A 240 5.37 25.81 30.18
CA ASP A 240 4.41 26.22 31.21
C ASP A 240 3.98 25.02 32.06
N ALA A 241 3.86 23.85 31.45
CA ALA A 241 3.55 22.61 32.15
C ALA A 241 4.70 22.14 33.06
N GLU A 242 5.95 22.26 32.63
CA GLU A 242 7.13 21.96 33.45
C GLU A 242 7.29 22.94 34.63
N GLN A 243 6.93 24.21 34.45
CA GLN A 243 6.87 25.19 35.54
C GLN A 243 5.83 24.78 36.59
N PHE A 244 4.63 24.39 36.15
CA PHE A 244 3.60 23.85 37.04
C PHE A 244 4.11 22.64 37.83
N LEU A 245 4.78 21.69 37.15
CA LEU A 245 5.35 20.50 37.79
C LEU A 245 6.34 20.86 38.91
N ARG A 246 7.11 21.94 38.77
CA ARG A 246 8.07 22.44 39.78
C ARG A 246 7.44 23.30 40.87
N GLY A 247 6.13 23.56 40.80
CA GLY A 247 5.45 24.48 41.72
C GLY A 247 5.78 25.96 41.49
N GLU A 248 6.28 26.29 40.30
CA GLU A 248 6.49 27.66 39.87
C GLU A 248 5.19 28.24 39.29
N SER A 249 4.96 29.54 39.46
CA SER A 249 3.82 30.23 38.84
C SER A 249 4.04 30.45 37.35
N SER A 250 3.06 30.12 36.51
CA SER A 250 3.08 30.44 35.08
C SER A 250 2.36 31.77 34.80
N ASP A 251 3.08 32.71 34.15
CA ASP A 251 2.56 34.04 33.75
C ASP A 251 1.95 34.04 32.32
N GLY A 252 1.83 32.87 31.68
CA GLY A 252 1.42 32.71 30.29
C GLY A 252 -0.09 32.80 30.05
N ASN A 253 -0.48 33.16 28.82
CA ASN A 253 -1.88 33.04 28.38
C ASN A 253 -2.25 31.55 28.23
N LYS A 254 -3.01 31.02 29.20
CA LYS A 254 -3.40 29.60 29.28
C LYS A 254 -4.39 29.16 28.20
N THR A 255 -5.09 30.10 27.55
CA THR A 255 -6.15 29.76 26.58
C THR A 255 -5.73 29.93 25.12
N LYS A 256 -4.59 30.58 24.85
CA LYS A 256 -4.14 30.84 23.48
C LYS A 256 -2.62 30.86 23.32
N SER A 257 -2.14 30.16 22.31
CA SER A 257 -0.73 30.12 21.90
C SER A 257 -0.61 30.44 20.41
N ARG A 258 0.42 31.19 20.01
CA ARG A 258 0.71 31.57 18.61
C ARG A 258 2.18 31.38 18.32
N GLY A 259 2.52 31.00 17.08
CA GLY A 259 3.91 30.92 16.65
C GLY A 259 4.68 29.75 17.28
N LYS A 260 3.97 28.72 17.77
CA LYS A 260 4.53 27.59 18.52
C LYS A 260 3.95 26.28 18.00
N ARG A 261 4.72 25.20 18.19
CA ARG A 261 4.26 23.83 18.00
C ARG A 261 3.04 23.54 18.87
N GLY A 262 2.10 22.74 18.35
CA GLY A 262 0.87 22.40 19.05
C GLY A 262 1.16 21.48 20.23
N ALA A 263 0.71 21.87 21.41
CA ALA A 263 0.73 21.03 22.61
C ALA A 263 -0.59 21.19 23.36
N PHE A 264 -1.10 20.08 23.89
CA PHE A 264 -2.23 20.05 24.81
C PHE A 264 -1.87 19.12 25.96
N LEU A 265 -1.43 19.74 27.06
CA LEU A 265 -0.97 19.06 28.27
C LEU A 265 -1.92 19.41 29.41
N LEU A 266 -2.14 18.47 30.32
CA LEU A 266 -3.06 18.56 31.44
C LEU A 266 -2.26 18.35 32.73
N GLY A 267 -2.31 19.31 33.65
CA GLY A 267 -1.60 19.23 34.93
C GLY A 267 -2.52 19.26 36.13
N ALA A 268 -2.28 18.39 37.12
CA ALA A 268 -3.06 18.33 38.35
C ALA A 268 -2.21 17.85 39.55
N ASP A 269 -2.64 18.23 40.75
CA ASP A 269 -2.25 17.59 42.00
C ASP A 269 -3.23 16.45 42.29
N LEU A 270 -2.73 15.22 42.43
CA LEU A 270 -3.53 14.02 42.65
C LEU A 270 -3.23 13.37 44.00
N SER A 271 -4.26 12.77 44.58
CA SER A 271 -4.20 11.94 45.79
C SER A 271 -4.87 10.60 45.47
N VAL A 272 -4.07 9.55 45.28
CA VAL A 272 -4.56 8.22 44.88
C VAL A 272 -4.43 7.24 46.05
N PRO A 273 -5.53 6.70 46.60
CA PRO A 273 -5.49 5.69 47.66
C PRO A 273 -4.73 4.42 47.26
N ALA A 274 -4.28 3.66 48.26
CA ALA A 274 -3.60 2.37 48.04
C ALA A 274 -4.47 1.42 47.21
N GLY A 275 -3.90 0.86 46.13
CA GLY A 275 -4.58 -0.05 45.20
C GLY A 275 -5.59 0.61 44.24
N GLU A 276 -5.82 1.92 44.33
CA GLU A 276 -6.73 2.64 43.44
C GLU A 276 -6.01 3.20 42.21
N SER A 277 -6.81 3.61 41.22
CA SER A 277 -6.32 4.20 39.98
C SER A 277 -7.10 5.45 39.60
N LYS A 278 -6.45 6.37 38.90
CA LYS A 278 -7.08 7.49 38.19
C LYS A 278 -6.93 7.27 36.70
N GLU A 279 -8.00 7.48 35.95
CA GLU A 279 -8.08 7.23 34.50
C GLU A 279 -8.64 8.44 33.76
N TRP A 280 -8.12 8.68 32.56
CA TRP A 280 -8.63 9.70 31.65
C TRP A 280 -8.38 9.31 30.20
N MET A 281 -9.06 10.00 29.28
CA MET A 281 -8.95 9.75 27.86
C MET A 281 -8.73 11.06 27.11
N MET A 282 -7.86 11.02 26.11
CA MET A 282 -7.66 12.08 25.13
C MET A 282 -7.97 11.55 23.74
N VAL A 283 -8.67 12.35 22.94
CA VAL A 283 -9.01 11.98 21.57
C VAL A 283 -8.58 13.10 20.65
N ALA A 284 -7.74 12.74 19.67
CA ALA A 284 -7.21 13.67 18.67
C ALA A 284 -7.82 13.39 17.30
N GLU A 285 -8.18 14.43 16.56
CA GLU A 285 -8.67 14.32 15.19
C GLU A 285 -8.11 15.47 14.33
N ILE A 286 -7.92 15.21 13.04
CA ILE A 286 -7.34 16.12 12.06
C ILE A 286 -8.37 16.50 10.99
N GLU A 287 -8.00 17.47 10.14
CA GLU A 287 -8.81 17.89 8.98
C GLU A 287 -10.23 18.38 9.33
N GLN A 288 -10.50 18.76 10.58
CA GLN A 288 -11.82 19.11 11.07
C GLN A 288 -12.26 20.49 10.57
N THR A 289 -13.38 20.54 9.87
CA THR A 289 -14.09 21.77 9.50
C THR A 289 -14.71 22.46 10.71
N HIS A 290 -15.02 23.74 10.57
CA HIS A 290 -15.76 24.51 11.59
C HIS A 290 -17.10 23.85 12.00
N ARG A 291 -17.77 23.12 11.10
CA ARG A 291 -19.00 22.38 11.38
C ARG A 291 -18.74 21.21 12.32
N GLU A 292 -17.69 20.44 12.06
CA GLU A 292 -17.30 19.28 12.89
C GLU A 292 -16.83 19.74 14.26
N VAL A 293 -16.00 20.79 14.33
CA VAL A 293 -15.58 21.41 15.61
C VAL A 293 -16.80 21.92 16.39
N GLY A 294 -17.75 22.58 15.72
CA GLY A 294 -18.99 23.04 16.37
C GLY A 294 -19.85 21.88 16.92
N SER A 295 -19.92 20.77 16.17
CA SER A 295 -20.58 19.54 16.63
C SER A 295 -19.89 18.97 17.86
N LEU A 296 -18.56 18.87 17.86
CA LEU A 296 -17.76 18.38 18.99
C LEU A 296 -17.97 19.24 20.25
N VAL A 297 -17.96 20.57 20.11
CA VAL A 297 -18.27 21.50 21.22
C VAL A 297 -19.66 21.23 21.80
N GLY A 298 -20.63 20.89 20.95
CA GLY A 298 -21.98 20.47 21.38
C GLY A 298 -21.96 19.15 22.14
N SER A 299 -21.28 18.13 21.59
CA SER A 299 -21.18 16.78 22.17
C SER A 299 -20.46 16.78 23.52
N LEU A 300 -19.45 17.62 23.72
CA LEU A 300 -18.72 17.74 25.01
C LEU A 300 -19.58 18.25 26.18
N ARG A 301 -20.82 18.68 25.94
CA ARG A 301 -21.79 19.01 27.00
C ARG A 301 -22.37 17.77 27.67
N ASP A 302 -22.35 16.63 27.00
CA ASP A 302 -22.78 15.34 27.51
C ASP A 302 -21.65 14.32 27.33
N GLU A 303 -20.69 14.37 28.26
CA GLU A 303 -19.47 13.56 28.21
C GLU A 303 -19.75 12.06 28.17
N LEU A 304 -20.76 11.60 28.92
CA LEU A 304 -21.07 10.18 29.02
C LEU A 304 -21.56 9.61 27.69
N THR A 305 -22.41 10.36 26.99
CA THR A 305 -22.89 9.97 25.65
C THR A 305 -21.75 9.98 24.64
N LEU A 306 -20.86 10.98 24.68
CA LEU A 306 -19.71 11.04 23.78
C LEU A 306 -18.72 9.90 24.04
N LEU A 307 -18.40 9.61 25.30
CA LEU A 307 -17.53 8.50 25.69
C LEU A 307 -18.10 7.16 25.22
N THR A 308 -19.39 6.92 25.47
CA THR A 308 -20.08 5.71 25.00
C THR A 308 -19.97 5.56 23.48
N ALA A 309 -20.20 6.66 22.74
CA ALA A 309 -20.09 6.64 21.28
C ALA A 309 -18.67 6.35 20.78
N VAL A 310 -17.63 6.81 21.49
CA VAL A 310 -16.23 6.48 21.17
C VAL A 310 -15.97 4.99 21.37
N GLU A 311 -16.37 4.43 22.52
CA GLU A 311 -16.17 3.00 22.78
C GLU A 311 -16.94 2.11 21.78
N GLU A 312 -18.16 2.49 21.41
CA GLU A 312 -18.95 1.81 20.38
C GLU A 312 -18.24 1.82 19.01
N ASP A 313 -17.67 2.96 18.60
CA ASP A 313 -16.95 3.07 17.33
C ASP A 313 -15.63 2.28 17.32
N LEU A 314 -14.94 2.21 18.47
CA LEU A 314 -13.74 1.38 18.64
C LEU A 314 -14.06 -0.12 18.51
N GLU A 315 -15.14 -0.59 19.15
CA GLU A 315 -15.54 -1.99 19.05
C GLU A 315 -16.07 -2.32 17.64
N GLU A 316 -16.79 -1.41 16.99
CA GLU A 316 -17.21 -1.60 15.58
C GLU A 316 -16.00 -1.67 14.63
N GLY A 317 -15.00 -0.80 14.81
CA GLY A 317 -13.76 -0.86 14.03
C GLY A 317 -13.00 -2.18 14.21
N ARG A 318 -12.95 -2.67 15.45
CA ARG A 318 -12.36 -3.98 15.78
C ARG A 318 -13.11 -5.13 15.14
N LYS A 319 -14.45 -5.14 15.26
CA LYS A 319 -15.33 -6.13 14.65
C LYS A 319 -15.16 -6.14 13.14
N ARG A 320 -15.13 -4.97 12.50
CA ARG A 320 -14.92 -4.85 11.05
C ARG A 320 -13.53 -5.35 10.62
N LEU A 321 -12.48 -5.07 11.38
CA LEU A 321 -11.14 -5.65 11.13
C LEU A 321 -11.17 -7.17 11.20
N ARG A 322 -11.83 -7.74 12.20
CA ARG A 322 -12.02 -9.19 12.31
C ARG A 322 -12.76 -9.74 11.09
N GLU A 323 -13.92 -9.18 10.74
CA GLU A 323 -14.71 -9.63 9.59
C GLU A 323 -13.92 -9.59 8.28
N LEU A 324 -13.15 -8.53 8.04
CA LEU A 324 -12.35 -8.38 6.83
C LEU A 324 -11.18 -9.36 6.77
N VAL A 325 -10.55 -9.69 7.90
CA VAL A 325 -9.48 -10.70 7.93
C VAL A 325 -10.07 -12.11 7.81
N GLU A 326 -11.23 -12.36 8.42
CA GLU A 326 -11.95 -13.63 8.31
C GLU A 326 -12.35 -13.91 6.86
N SER A 327 -12.77 -12.88 6.12
CA SER A 327 -13.22 -13.02 4.74
C SER A 327 -12.11 -13.43 3.75
N VAL A 328 -10.83 -13.35 4.16
CA VAL A 328 -9.65 -13.80 3.41
C VAL A 328 -8.91 -14.93 4.11
N ASP A 329 -9.63 -15.75 4.88
CA ASP A 329 -9.11 -16.95 5.57
C ASP A 329 -7.98 -16.65 6.57
N GLY A 330 -7.97 -15.48 7.20
CA GLY A 330 -6.88 -15.06 8.07
C GLY A 330 -6.85 -15.66 9.47
N PHE A 331 -7.86 -16.42 9.88
CA PHE A 331 -7.87 -17.07 11.20
C PHE A 331 -7.69 -18.58 11.08
N GLN A 332 -6.81 -19.12 11.93
CA GLN A 332 -6.58 -20.55 12.09
C GLN A 332 -6.51 -20.89 13.57
N GLU A 333 -7.09 -22.02 13.95
CA GLU A 333 -6.97 -22.58 15.30
C GLU A 333 -6.08 -23.82 15.24
N SER A 334 -4.96 -23.78 15.96
CA SER A 334 -4.00 -24.88 16.02
C SER A 334 -3.44 -25.01 17.44
N ALA A 335 -2.75 -26.11 17.72
CA ALA A 335 -2.07 -26.29 19.01
C ALA A 335 -0.85 -25.35 19.17
N ASP A 336 -0.38 -24.74 18.08
CA ASP A 336 0.70 -23.74 18.06
C ASP A 336 0.10 -22.36 17.81
N LEU A 337 -0.05 -21.61 18.90
CA LEU A 337 -0.65 -20.28 18.90
C LEU A 337 0.15 -19.28 18.06
N ASP A 338 1.48 -19.35 18.15
CA ASP A 338 2.35 -18.44 17.41
C ASP A 338 2.21 -18.70 15.90
N THR A 339 2.19 -19.95 15.45
CA THR A 339 1.95 -20.28 14.03
C THR A 339 0.59 -19.75 13.55
N SER A 340 -0.47 -19.94 14.33
CA SER A 340 -1.81 -19.38 14.02
C SER A 340 -1.79 -17.86 13.91
N HIS A 341 -1.03 -17.19 14.78
CA HIS A 341 -0.91 -15.73 14.81
C HIS A 341 -0.03 -15.20 13.68
N TYR A 342 1.03 -15.92 13.31
CA TYR A 342 1.82 -15.62 12.12
C TYR A 342 0.98 -15.72 10.84
N HIS A 343 0.10 -16.72 10.73
CA HIS A 343 -0.86 -16.81 9.61
C HIS A 343 -1.77 -15.58 9.57
N TYR A 344 -2.34 -15.19 10.70
CA TYR A 344 -3.14 -13.96 10.82
C TYR A 344 -2.35 -12.72 10.34
N HIS A 345 -1.13 -12.54 10.86
CA HIS A 345 -0.32 -11.38 10.51
C HIS A 345 0.07 -11.37 9.03
N ASN A 346 0.43 -12.52 8.46
CA ASN A 346 0.72 -12.66 7.03
C ASN A 346 -0.47 -12.25 6.17
N THR A 347 -1.67 -12.73 6.53
CA THR A 347 -2.91 -12.39 5.82
C THR A 347 -3.27 -10.91 5.96
N LEU A 348 -3.12 -10.34 7.15
CA LEU A 348 -3.31 -8.92 7.40
C LEU A 348 -2.35 -8.06 6.55
N CYS A 349 -1.06 -8.39 6.53
CA CYS A 349 -0.11 -7.67 5.68
C CYS A 349 -0.42 -7.84 4.18
N ASN A 350 -0.89 -9.02 3.76
CA ASN A 350 -1.28 -9.28 2.38
C ASN A 350 -2.47 -8.43 1.94
N LEU A 351 -3.56 -8.42 2.73
CA LEU A 351 -4.76 -7.65 2.40
C LEU A 351 -4.51 -6.13 2.51
N LEU A 352 -3.68 -5.69 3.45
CA LEU A 352 -3.37 -4.26 3.58
C LEU A 352 -2.54 -3.76 2.39
N ARG A 353 -1.71 -4.61 1.76
CA ARG A 353 -0.90 -4.22 0.60
C ARG A 353 -1.64 -4.44 -0.73
N GLY A 354 -2.36 -5.54 -0.89
CA GLY A 354 -3.07 -5.89 -2.13
C GLY A 354 -4.54 -5.47 -2.20
N GLY A 355 -5.15 -5.14 -1.06
CA GLY A 355 -6.58 -4.93 -0.90
C GLY A 355 -7.37 -6.23 -0.80
N LEU A 356 -8.68 -6.10 -0.57
CA LEU A 356 -9.64 -7.20 -0.57
C LEU A 356 -11.04 -6.73 -1.03
N PRO A 357 -11.89 -7.63 -1.56
CA PRO A 357 -13.26 -7.30 -1.93
C PRO A 357 -14.08 -6.80 -0.74
N GLU A 358 -14.76 -5.66 -0.88
CA GLU A 358 -15.52 -5.05 0.23
C GLU A 358 -16.61 -5.98 0.80
N ASN A 359 -17.34 -6.66 -0.09
CA ASN A 359 -18.55 -7.46 0.22
C ASN A 359 -18.55 -8.82 -0.51
N GLY A 360 -17.40 -9.49 -0.55
CA GLY A 360 -17.26 -10.77 -1.25
C GLY A 360 -17.58 -10.66 -2.74
N SER A 361 -18.52 -11.48 -3.24
CA SER A 361 -18.93 -11.48 -4.66
C SER A 361 -20.06 -10.49 -4.99
N VAL A 362 -20.65 -9.84 -3.99
CA VAL A 362 -21.75 -8.88 -4.17
C VAL A 362 -21.19 -7.51 -4.50
N LEU A 363 -21.70 -6.92 -5.58
CA LEU A 363 -21.23 -5.65 -6.13
C LEU A 363 -22.33 -4.59 -6.02
N SER A 364 -21.93 -3.35 -5.71
CA SER A 364 -22.82 -2.18 -5.80
C SER A 364 -22.89 -1.65 -7.23
N ALA A 365 -24.10 -1.41 -7.75
CA ALA A 365 -24.30 -0.81 -9.06
C ALA A 365 -23.68 0.59 -9.16
N ALA A 366 -23.77 1.38 -8.09
CA ALA A 366 -23.20 2.73 -8.05
C ALA A 366 -21.66 2.70 -8.15
N GLN A 367 -21.01 1.82 -7.40
CA GLN A 367 -19.54 1.65 -7.45
C GLN A 367 -19.09 1.08 -8.80
N PHE A 368 -19.83 0.12 -9.35
CA PHE A 368 -19.52 -0.45 -10.66
C PHE A 368 -19.63 0.60 -11.77
N LYS A 369 -20.73 1.38 -11.80
CA LYS A 369 -20.89 2.49 -12.74
C LYS A 369 -19.79 3.54 -12.57
N HIS A 370 -19.44 3.87 -11.33
CA HIS A 370 -18.34 4.80 -11.05
C HIS A 370 -17.01 4.30 -11.63
N PHE A 371 -16.69 3.01 -11.45
CA PHE A 371 -15.50 2.40 -12.06
C PHE A 371 -15.52 2.50 -13.59
N VAL A 372 -16.66 2.23 -14.23
CA VAL A 372 -16.76 2.36 -15.70
C VAL A 372 -16.58 3.81 -16.13
N ILE A 373 -17.17 4.78 -15.44
CA ILE A 373 -16.97 6.22 -15.71
C ILE A 373 -15.49 6.62 -15.55
N GLN A 374 -14.79 6.11 -14.54
CA GLN A 374 -13.37 6.40 -14.33
C GLN A 374 -12.48 5.85 -15.44
N ASN A 375 -12.86 4.74 -16.08
CA ASN A 375 -12.05 4.09 -17.09
C ASN A 375 -12.47 4.48 -18.52
N ASN A 376 -13.76 4.66 -18.79
CA ASN A 376 -14.28 4.98 -20.11
C ASN A 376 -15.62 5.75 -20.01
N ARG A 377 -15.54 7.08 -20.04
CA ARG A 377 -16.72 7.96 -19.91
C ARG A 377 -17.70 7.80 -21.07
N GLU A 378 -17.20 7.67 -22.30
CA GLU A 378 -18.03 7.50 -23.49
C GLU A 378 -18.82 6.19 -23.44
N LEU A 379 -18.19 5.09 -23.01
CA LEU A 379 -18.87 3.81 -22.81
C LEU A 379 -19.97 3.92 -21.74
N ALA A 380 -19.69 4.62 -20.63
CA ALA A 380 -20.68 4.85 -19.58
C ALA A 380 -21.91 5.60 -20.11
N GLU A 381 -21.69 6.64 -20.92
CA GLU A 381 -22.78 7.39 -21.58
C GLU A 381 -23.57 6.53 -22.57
N ARG A 382 -22.87 5.73 -23.39
CA ARG A 382 -23.49 4.84 -24.38
C ARG A 382 -24.40 3.79 -23.74
N PHE A 383 -24.05 3.31 -22.54
CA PHE A 383 -24.80 2.30 -21.80
C PHE A 383 -25.59 2.87 -20.61
N GLU A 384 -25.88 4.18 -20.58
CA GLU A 384 -26.55 4.84 -19.45
C GLU A 384 -27.90 4.21 -19.10
N ASP A 385 -28.71 3.87 -20.12
CA ASP A 385 -30.00 3.20 -19.94
C ASP A 385 -29.84 1.80 -19.32
N TRP A 386 -28.79 1.07 -19.72
CA TRP A 386 -28.47 -0.24 -19.17
C TRP A 386 -28.06 -0.14 -17.71
N PHE A 387 -27.13 0.76 -17.36
CA PHE A 387 -26.74 1.02 -15.97
C PHE A 387 -27.94 1.42 -15.10
N SER A 388 -28.83 2.24 -15.64
CA SER A 388 -30.05 2.68 -14.95
C SER A 388 -31.06 1.55 -14.74
N SER A 389 -30.96 0.46 -15.49
CA SER A 389 -31.81 -0.73 -15.36
C SER A 389 -31.29 -1.77 -14.36
N LEU A 390 -30.02 -1.65 -13.93
CA LEU A 390 -29.40 -2.59 -13.00
C LEU A 390 -30.05 -2.51 -11.60
N PRO A 391 -30.18 -3.64 -10.88
CA PRO A 391 -30.55 -3.60 -9.47
C PRO A 391 -29.46 -2.92 -8.64
N GLU A 392 -29.80 -2.38 -7.47
CA GLU A 392 -28.87 -1.65 -6.60
C GLU A 392 -27.61 -2.45 -6.23
N SER A 393 -27.77 -3.76 -6.06
CA SER A 393 -26.68 -4.72 -5.88
C SER A 393 -26.92 -6.00 -6.65
N PHE A 394 -25.83 -6.69 -7.01
CA PHE A 394 -25.87 -7.94 -7.77
C PHE A 394 -24.63 -8.80 -7.53
N GLU A 395 -24.76 -10.11 -7.78
CA GLU A 395 -23.61 -11.02 -7.79
C GLU A 395 -22.72 -10.79 -9.01
N ARG A 396 -21.40 -10.97 -8.85
CA ARG A 396 -20.42 -10.85 -9.93
C ARG A 396 -20.77 -11.70 -11.15
N ASP A 397 -21.11 -12.97 -10.96
CA ASP A 397 -21.43 -13.87 -12.07
C ASP A 397 -22.67 -13.40 -12.86
N TRP A 398 -23.62 -12.77 -12.17
CA TRP A 398 -24.82 -12.23 -12.80
C TRP A 398 -24.50 -11.04 -13.70
N ILE A 399 -23.71 -10.06 -13.22
CA ILE A 399 -23.37 -8.90 -14.04
C ILE A 399 -22.47 -9.28 -15.21
N MET A 400 -21.59 -10.28 -15.02
CA MET A 400 -20.79 -10.85 -16.11
C MET A 400 -21.66 -11.46 -17.20
N ALA A 401 -22.72 -12.20 -16.83
CA ALA A 401 -23.67 -12.74 -17.80
C ALA A 401 -24.48 -11.64 -18.50
N GLU A 402 -24.86 -10.59 -17.77
CA GLU A 402 -25.59 -9.46 -18.33
C GLU A 402 -24.75 -8.64 -19.32
N ALA A 403 -23.50 -8.31 -18.98
CA ALA A 403 -22.58 -7.64 -19.89
C ALA A 403 -22.36 -8.44 -21.18
N ARG A 404 -22.25 -9.78 -21.08
CA ARG A 404 -22.16 -10.66 -22.26
C ARG A 404 -23.40 -10.60 -23.16
N ARG A 405 -24.60 -10.39 -22.61
CA ARG A 405 -25.84 -10.22 -23.41
C ARG A 405 -25.85 -8.93 -24.21
N GLN A 406 -25.14 -7.89 -23.75
CA GLN A 406 -25.01 -6.63 -24.49
C GLN A 406 -24.10 -6.77 -25.72
N GLY A 407 -23.18 -7.74 -25.72
CA GLY A 407 -22.33 -8.06 -26.87
C GLY A 407 -21.22 -7.04 -27.16
N ASP A 408 -20.99 -6.07 -26.27
CA ASP A 408 -19.94 -5.05 -26.40
C ASP A 408 -18.65 -5.51 -25.71
N SER A 409 -17.55 -5.50 -26.46
CA SER A 409 -16.27 -6.04 -25.99
C SER A 409 -15.63 -5.21 -24.88
N ASP A 410 -15.80 -3.89 -24.89
CA ASP A 410 -15.23 -3.01 -23.86
C ASP A 410 -16.04 -3.10 -22.58
N LEU A 411 -17.37 -3.22 -22.69
CA LEU A 411 -18.23 -3.46 -21.53
C LEU A 411 -17.90 -4.79 -20.86
N ILE A 412 -17.74 -5.87 -21.63
CA ILE A 412 -17.35 -7.18 -21.11
C ILE A 412 -15.97 -7.12 -20.45
N ARG A 413 -14.99 -6.46 -21.08
CA ARG A 413 -13.63 -6.28 -20.54
C ARG A 413 -13.66 -5.54 -19.21
N LEU A 414 -14.26 -4.35 -19.15
CA LEU A 414 -14.33 -3.55 -17.93
C LEU A 414 -15.14 -4.25 -16.83
N THR A 415 -16.22 -4.96 -17.18
CA THR A 415 -16.95 -5.78 -16.19
C THR A 415 -16.07 -6.89 -15.61
N THR A 416 -15.24 -7.53 -16.45
CA THR A 416 -14.28 -8.56 -16.01
C THR A 416 -13.19 -7.98 -15.12
N GLU A 417 -12.60 -6.85 -15.52
CA GLU A 417 -11.51 -6.17 -14.81
C GLU A 417 -11.95 -5.46 -13.53
N TYR A 418 -13.24 -5.25 -13.33
CA TYR A 418 -13.74 -4.59 -12.13
C TYR A 418 -13.42 -5.45 -10.89
N LEU A 419 -12.60 -4.90 -10.00
CA LEU A 419 -12.21 -5.48 -8.74
C LEU A 419 -12.66 -4.52 -7.62
N PRO A 420 -13.66 -4.90 -6.78
CA PRO A 420 -14.23 -4.03 -5.75
C PRO A 420 -13.33 -3.99 -4.49
N LEU A 421 -12.03 -3.72 -4.69
CA LEU A 421 -11.06 -3.78 -3.62
C LEU A 421 -11.05 -2.49 -2.79
N ILE A 422 -10.88 -2.66 -1.49
CA ILE A 422 -10.62 -1.60 -0.52
C ILE A 422 -9.26 -1.81 0.16
N LEU A 423 -8.75 -0.79 0.83
CA LEU A 423 -7.53 -0.79 1.66
C LEU A 423 -6.20 -1.06 0.94
N GLY A 424 -6.20 -1.52 -0.32
CA GLY A 424 -4.99 -1.78 -1.09
C GLY A 424 -4.21 -0.49 -1.35
N ARG A 425 -2.95 -0.43 -0.88
CA ARG A 425 -2.07 0.72 -1.09
C ARG A 425 -0.61 0.31 -1.21
N ARG A 426 0.22 1.23 -1.70
CA ARG A 426 1.68 1.12 -1.63
C ARG A 426 2.14 1.02 -0.17
N HIS A 427 3.14 0.18 0.08
CA HIS A 427 3.70 -0.09 1.40
C HIS A 427 4.76 0.96 1.81
N GLY A 428 4.38 2.23 1.70
CA GLY A 428 5.16 3.34 2.24
C GLY A 428 4.99 3.47 3.75
N ASP A 429 6.08 3.76 4.45
CA ASP A 429 6.11 4.03 5.89
C ASP A 429 7.45 4.71 6.25
N PRO A 430 7.64 5.20 7.49
CA PRO A 430 8.89 5.85 7.92
C PRO A 430 10.18 5.05 7.71
N SER A 431 10.12 3.72 7.68
CA SER A 431 11.26 2.84 7.37
C SER A 431 11.48 2.60 5.87
N ARG A 432 10.48 2.98 5.05
CA ARG A 432 10.49 2.89 3.58
C ARG A 432 10.08 4.24 2.95
N PRO A 433 10.77 5.35 3.29
CA PRO A 433 10.31 6.70 2.96
C PRO A 433 10.32 7.03 1.45
N TRP A 434 11.01 6.23 0.63
CA TRP A 434 10.99 6.32 -0.83
C TRP A 434 9.67 5.83 -1.45
N ASN A 435 8.85 5.10 -0.71
CA ASN A 435 7.50 4.71 -1.12
C ASN A 435 6.48 5.68 -0.55
N LYS A 436 5.77 6.42 -1.40
CA LYS A 436 4.59 7.20 -0.99
C LYS A 436 3.37 6.28 -0.94
N PHE A 437 2.61 6.33 0.15
CA PHE A 437 1.38 5.58 0.34
C PHE A 437 0.16 6.51 0.36
N ASN A 438 -1.00 5.99 -0.03
CA ASN A 438 -2.28 6.68 0.08
C ASN A 438 -3.41 5.68 0.41
N ILE A 439 -3.99 5.80 1.60
CA ILE A 439 -5.12 4.97 2.05
C ILE A 439 -6.43 5.66 1.66
N ARG A 440 -6.82 5.47 0.40
CA ARG A 440 -8.02 6.09 -0.17
C ARG A 440 -9.23 5.18 0.00
N LEU A 441 -10.14 5.58 0.89
CA LEU A 441 -11.44 4.92 1.08
C LEU A 441 -12.62 5.76 0.59
N HIS A 442 -12.40 7.05 0.39
CA HIS A 442 -13.42 7.99 -0.07
C HIS A 442 -12.87 8.87 -1.20
N ASP A 443 -13.76 9.42 -2.02
CA ASP A 443 -13.44 10.47 -2.99
C ASP A 443 -13.46 11.87 -2.34
N GLU A 444 -13.26 12.91 -3.16
CA GLU A 444 -13.21 14.30 -2.71
C GLU A 444 -14.56 14.81 -2.16
N GLU A 445 -15.66 14.19 -2.57
CA GLU A 445 -17.00 14.47 -2.04
C GLU A 445 -17.34 13.64 -0.78
N GLY A 446 -16.41 12.79 -0.32
CA GLY A 446 -16.59 11.93 0.85
C GLY A 446 -17.43 10.68 0.59
N ARG A 447 -17.64 10.29 -0.67
CA ARG A 447 -18.34 9.05 -1.02
C ARG A 447 -17.36 7.88 -0.96
N PRO A 448 -17.76 6.69 -0.48
CA PRO A 448 -16.90 5.50 -0.51
C PRO A 448 -16.42 5.20 -1.93
N VAL A 449 -15.19 4.70 -2.08
CA VAL A 449 -14.66 4.28 -3.38
C VAL A 449 -13.92 2.96 -3.28
N HIS A 450 -14.09 2.11 -4.29
CA HIS A 450 -13.18 1.00 -4.53
C HIS A 450 -11.90 1.51 -5.16
N HIS A 451 -10.79 1.39 -4.44
CA HIS A 451 -9.50 1.86 -4.89
C HIS A 451 -8.39 0.92 -4.45
N TYR A 452 -7.44 0.74 -5.35
CA TYR A 452 -6.18 0.08 -5.10
C TYR A 452 -5.08 0.72 -5.94
N GLU A 453 -3.87 0.72 -5.41
CA GLU A 453 -2.66 1.00 -6.16
C GLU A 453 -1.51 0.15 -5.64
N GLY A 454 -0.64 -0.29 -6.54
CA GLY A 454 0.54 -1.04 -6.16
C GLY A 454 1.53 -1.20 -7.29
N ASN A 455 2.80 -1.29 -6.94
CA ASN A 455 3.83 -1.67 -7.88
C ASN A 455 3.49 -3.08 -8.43
N TRP A 456 3.74 -3.28 -9.71
CA TRP A 456 3.31 -4.43 -10.50
C TRP A 456 3.52 -5.76 -9.77
N ARG A 457 4.78 -6.04 -9.41
CA ARG A 457 5.15 -7.27 -8.73
C ARG A 457 4.45 -7.42 -7.38
N ASP A 458 4.45 -6.36 -6.58
CA ASP A 458 3.95 -6.43 -5.20
C ASP A 458 2.44 -6.77 -5.18
N ILE A 459 1.64 -6.08 -6.01
CA ILE A 459 0.19 -6.24 -6.03
C ILE A 459 -0.24 -7.58 -6.63
N PHE A 460 0.38 -8.01 -7.73
CA PHE A 460 0.05 -9.31 -8.33
C PHE A 460 0.51 -10.50 -7.46
N GLN A 461 1.59 -10.36 -6.69
CA GLN A 461 1.94 -11.34 -5.66
C GLN A 461 0.88 -11.41 -4.55
N ASN A 462 0.35 -10.27 -4.10
CA ASN A 462 -0.71 -10.29 -3.08
C ASN A 462 -2.01 -10.88 -3.60
N TRP A 463 -2.36 -10.57 -4.86
CA TRP A 463 -3.55 -11.10 -5.50
C TRP A 463 -3.45 -12.60 -5.78
N GLU A 464 -2.24 -13.17 -5.91
CA GLU A 464 -2.07 -14.63 -5.97
C GLU A 464 -2.64 -15.29 -4.71
N ALA A 465 -2.28 -14.78 -3.53
CA ALA A 465 -2.81 -15.29 -2.26
C ALA A 465 -4.32 -15.01 -2.14
N LEU A 466 -4.76 -13.81 -2.48
CA LEU A 466 -6.18 -13.42 -2.43
C LEU A 466 -7.07 -14.29 -3.32
N ALA A 467 -6.56 -14.74 -4.47
CA ALA A 467 -7.29 -15.58 -5.42
C ALA A 467 -7.63 -16.98 -4.85
N TRP A 468 -6.95 -17.43 -3.80
CA TRP A 468 -7.32 -18.67 -3.11
C TRP A 468 -8.57 -18.50 -2.25
N SER A 469 -8.73 -17.35 -1.57
CA SER A 469 -9.93 -17.02 -0.80
C SER A 469 -11.08 -16.55 -1.70
N TYR A 470 -10.77 -15.87 -2.80
CA TYR A 470 -11.76 -15.34 -3.74
C TYR A 470 -11.49 -15.75 -5.20
N PRO A 471 -11.66 -17.03 -5.57
CA PRO A 471 -11.45 -17.51 -6.93
C PRO A 471 -12.38 -16.84 -7.95
N VAL A 472 -13.53 -16.29 -7.53
CA VAL A 472 -14.49 -15.57 -8.39
C VAL A 472 -13.89 -14.31 -9.04
N PHE A 473 -12.82 -13.74 -8.46
CA PHE A 473 -12.11 -12.58 -9.03
C PHE A 473 -10.86 -12.95 -9.84
N LEU A 474 -10.49 -14.24 -9.93
CA LEU A 474 -9.30 -14.70 -10.65
C LEU A 474 -9.26 -14.22 -12.10
N ASP A 475 -10.40 -14.28 -12.78
CA ASP A 475 -10.58 -13.79 -14.14
C ASP A 475 -10.32 -12.27 -14.26
N GLY A 476 -10.65 -11.51 -13.21
CA GLY A 476 -10.34 -10.08 -13.12
C GLY A 476 -8.86 -9.82 -12.91
N PHE A 477 -8.19 -10.60 -12.05
CA PHE A 477 -6.74 -10.48 -11.84
C PHE A 477 -5.95 -10.81 -13.11
N ILE A 478 -6.31 -11.88 -13.81
CA ILE A 478 -5.70 -12.26 -15.09
C ILE A 478 -5.95 -11.19 -16.14
N SER A 479 -7.19 -10.75 -16.31
CA SER A 479 -7.53 -9.70 -17.29
C SER A 479 -6.78 -8.42 -17.01
N ARG A 480 -6.70 -7.98 -15.75
CA ARG A 480 -5.95 -6.77 -15.38
C ARG A 480 -4.46 -6.91 -15.69
N PHE A 481 -3.85 -8.06 -15.40
CA PHE A 481 -2.45 -8.33 -15.75
C PHE A 481 -2.23 -8.26 -17.26
N LEU A 482 -3.06 -8.97 -18.03
CA LEU A 482 -2.90 -9.06 -19.47
C LEU A 482 -3.15 -7.71 -20.14
N ASN A 483 -4.24 -7.03 -19.81
CA ASN A 483 -4.63 -5.76 -20.43
C ASN A 483 -3.69 -4.60 -20.06
N ALA A 484 -3.06 -4.66 -18.89
CA ALA A 484 -2.03 -3.70 -18.50
C ALA A 484 -0.63 -4.03 -19.07
N SER A 485 -0.44 -5.17 -19.73
CA SER A 485 0.82 -5.52 -20.40
C SER A 485 0.92 -4.87 -21.78
N THR A 486 2.12 -4.44 -22.17
CA THR A 486 2.39 -3.75 -23.43
C THR A 486 2.44 -4.72 -24.61
N VAL A 487 2.28 -4.17 -25.82
CA VAL A 487 2.38 -4.94 -27.07
C VAL A 487 3.77 -5.55 -27.28
N ASP A 488 4.79 -4.96 -26.66
CA ASP A 488 6.19 -5.43 -26.72
C ASP A 488 6.50 -6.55 -25.71
N GLY A 489 5.53 -6.98 -24.89
CA GLY A 489 5.70 -8.07 -23.92
C GLY A 489 6.33 -7.65 -22.59
N PHE A 490 6.09 -6.41 -22.17
CA PHE A 490 6.46 -5.86 -20.88
C PHE A 490 5.24 -5.23 -20.19
N ASN A 491 5.47 -4.36 -19.21
CA ASN A 491 4.42 -3.70 -18.45
C ASN A 491 4.92 -2.42 -17.78
N PRO A 492 4.02 -1.46 -17.49
CA PRO A 492 4.33 -0.32 -16.61
C PRO A 492 4.66 -0.79 -15.19
N TYR A 493 5.27 0.09 -14.39
CA TYR A 493 5.73 -0.27 -13.04
C TYR A 493 4.59 -0.35 -12.02
N ARG A 494 3.44 0.30 -12.24
CA ARG A 494 2.31 0.37 -11.31
C ARG A 494 0.97 0.11 -11.98
N VAL A 495 0.08 -0.57 -11.26
CA VAL A 495 -1.33 -0.75 -11.62
C VAL A 495 -2.20 -0.03 -10.58
N THR A 496 -3.28 0.58 -11.04
CA THR A 496 -4.26 1.28 -10.21
C THR A 496 -5.69 0.88 -10.58
N SER A 497 -6.67 1.27 -9.76
CA SER A 497 -8.09 1.06 -10.10
C SER A 497 -8.52 1.74 -11.40
N SER A 498 -7.80 2.78 -11.86
CA SER A 498 -8.07 3.53 -13.09
C SER A 498 -7.07 3.27 -14.22
N GLY A 499 -6.32 2.16 -14.16
CA GLY A 499 -5.42 1.73 -15.24
C GLY A 499 -3.99 1.51 -14.75
N VAL A 500 -3.05 2.28 -15.30
CA VAL A 500 -1.61 2.11 -15.08
C VAL A 500 -0.90 3.44 -14.91
N ASP A 501 0.26 3.41 -14.25
CA ASP A 501 1.22 4.51 -14.22
C ASP A 501 2.61 4.00 -14.62
N TRP A 502 3.33 4.80 -15.42
CA TRP A 502 4.72 4.56 -15.81
C TRP A 502 5.66 5.60 -15.18
N GLU A 503 6.95 5.31 -15.12
CA GLU A 503 7.97 6.27 -14.66
C GLU A 503 8.24 7.30 -15.77
N VAL A 504 8.38 8.57 -15.40
CA VAL A 504 8.72 9.68 -16.31
C VAL A 504 10.10 10.18 -15.91
N PRO A 505 11.05 10.41 -16.84
CA PRO A 505 12.38 10.91 -16.48
C PRO A 505 12.32 12.21 -15.67
N ASP A 506 13.05 12.26 -14.55
CA ASP A 506 13.22 13.48 -13.75
C ASP A 506 14.72 13.79 -13.61
N PRO A 507 15.24 14.86 -14.25
CA PRO A 507 16.65 15.22 -14.17
C PRO A 507 17.13 15.56 -12.75
N GLU A 508 16.22 15.95 -11.87
CA GLU A 508 16.52 16.37 -10.50
C GLU A 508 16.37 15.23 -9.48
N ASP A 509 15.79 14.09 -9.87
CA ASP A 509 15.65 12.89 -9.02
C ASP A 509 16.47 11.71 -9.57
N PRO A 510 17.67 11.43 -9.01
CA PRO A 510 18.52 10.33 -9.47
C PRO A 510 17.93 8.94 -9.21
N TRP A 511 16.85 8.82 -8.42
CA TRP A 511 16.16 7.55 -8.19
C TRP A 511 15.12 7.24 -9.27
N VAL A 512 14.75 8.22 -10.08
CA VAL A 512 13.82 8.03 -11.19
C VAL A 512 14.60 7.61 -12.42
N SER A 513 14.41 6.36 -12.82
CA SER A 513 14.89 5.84 -14.10
C SER A 513 13.70 5.24 -14.85
N ILE A 514 13.78 5.10 -16.16
CA ILE A 514 12.76 4.39 -16.95
C ILE A 514 13.23 2.98 -17.32
N GLY A 515 12.34 2.12 -17.78
CA GLY A 515 12.67 0.77 -18.25
C GLY A 515 11.64 -0.27 -17.83
N TYR A 516 11.98 -1.54 -18.06
CA TYR A 516 11.12 -2.67 -17.75
C TYR A 516 11.87 -3.75 -16.97
N TRP A 517 11.32 -4.14 -15.80
CA TRP A 517 11.90 -5.20 -15.00
C TRP A 517 11.73 -6.56 -15.68
N GLY A 518 12.81 -7.34 -15.73
CA GLY A 518 12.87 -8.59 -16.49
C GLY A 518 11.94 -9.70 -15.97
N ASP A 519 11.66 -9.72 -14.67
CA ASP A 519 10.88 -10.77 -14.01
C ASP A 519 9.36 -10.52 -14.03
N HIS A 520 8.90 -9.29 -14.29
CA HIS A 520 7.52 -8.85 -14.09
C HIS A 520 6.45 -9.62 -14.87
N GLN A 521 6.80 -10.33 -15.94
CA GLN A 521 5.83 -10.98 -16.82
C GLN A 521 5.60 -12.46 -16.46
N ILE A 522 6.63 -13.28 -16.66
CA ILE A 522 6.47 -14.74 -16.79
C ILE A 522 5.93 -15.40 -15.53
N ILE A 523 6.63 -15.27 -14.40
CA ILE A 523 6.30 -16.05 -13.21
C ILE A 523 4.98 -15.57 -12.59
N TYR A 524 4.76 -14.26 -12.48
CA TYR A 524 3.58 -13.72 -11.83
C TYR A 524 2.29 -14.04 -12.60
N LEU A 525 2.31 -13.94 -13.94
CA LEU A 525 1.20 -14.39 -14.77
C LEU A 525 0.97 -15.90 -14.64
N LEU A 526 2.05 -16.70 -14.68
CA LEU A 526 1.96 -18.15 -14.60
C LEU A 526 1.23 -18.63 -13.34
N LYS A 527 1.42 -17.98 -12.19
CA LYS A 527 0.77 -18.38 -10.94
C LYS A 527 -0.75 -18.28 -11.02
N PHE A 528 -1.28 -17.22 -11.64
CA PHE A 528 -2.71 -17.10 -11.90
C PHE A 528 -3.19 -18.14 -12.90
N LEU A 529 -2.45 -18.35 -14.00
CA LEU A 529 -2.83 -19.33 -15.01
C LEU A 529 -2.83 -20.77 -14.48
N GLU A 530 -1.91 -21.12 -13.59
CA GLU A 530 -1.88 -22.42 -12.91
C GLU A 530 -3.07 -22.61 -11.98
N LEU A 531 -3.48 -21.57 -11.25
CA LEU A 531 -4.70 -21.61 -10.45
C LEU A 531 -5.94 -21.71 -11.35
N LYS A 532 -5.99 -20.93 -12.44
CA LYS A 532 -7.09 -20.96 -13.40
C LYS A 532 -7.25 -22.35 -14.01
N ALA A 533 -6.16 -22.97 -14.47
CA ALA A 533 -6.19 -24.32 -15.03
C ALA A 533 -6.59 -25.41 -14.02
N LYS A 534 -6.41 -25.18 -12.70
CA LYS A 534 -6.92 -26.09 -11.67
C LYS A 534 -8.43 -25.99 -11.50
N ILE A 535 -8.98 -24.78 -11.61
CA ILE A 535 -10.42 -24.50 -11.43
C ILE A 535 -11.20 -24.79 -12.72
N ASP A 536 -10.66 -24.35 -13.85
CA ASP A 536 -11.21 -24.47 -15.19
C ASP A 536 -10.12 -25.01 -16.16
N PRO A 537 -9.98 -26.35 -16.26
CA PRO A 537 -8.99 -26.97 -17.15
C PRO A 537 -9.17 -26.63 -18.64
N GLU A 538 -10.37 -26.18 -19.04
CA GLU A 538 -10.73 -25.84 -20.42
C GLU A 538 -10.70 -24.31 -20.66
N PHE A 539 -10.03 -23.54 -19.78
CA PHE A 539 -10.09 -22.08 -19.84
C PHE A 539 -9.61 -21.47 -21.16
N LEU A 540 -8.68 -22.13 -21.87
CA LEU A 540 -8.25 -21.67 -23.19
C LEU A 540 -9.38 -21.74 -24.22
N ASP A 541 -10.26 -22.74 -24.14
CA ASP A 541 -11.42 -22.83 -25.02
C ASP A 541 -12.40 -21.70 -24.68
N SER A 542 -12.71 -21.53 -23.40
CA SER A 542 -13.72 -20.56 -22.93
C SER A 542 -13.29 -19.09 -23.10
N TRP A 543 -11.99 -18.81 -23.09
CA TRP A 543 -11.44 -17.46 -23.23
C TRP A 543 -10.92 -17.13 -24.64
N SER A 544 -11.02 -18.07 -25.58
CA SER A 544 -10.54 -17.86 -26.94
C SER A 544 -11.20 -16.68 -27.67
N GLU A 545 -12.47 -16.41 -27.37
CA GLU A 545 -13.26 -15.29 -27.92
C GLU A 545 -13.14 -14.00 -27.08
N SER A 546 -12.33 -14.00 -26.01
CA SER A 546 -12.14 -12.79 -25.19
C SER A 546 -11.25 -11.78 -25.89
N HIS A 547 -11.64 -10.51 -25.83
CA HIS A 547 -10.94 -9.39 -26.44
C HIS A 547 -10.08 -8.66 -25.40
N PHE A 548 -8.78 -8.95 -25.42
CA PHE A 548 -7.76 -8.28 -24.61
C PHE A 548 -7.19 -7.07 -25.33
N VAL A 549 -6.70 -6.11 -24.56
CA VAL A 549 -6.10 -4.86 -25.04
C VAL A 549 -4.63 -4.77 -24.59
N PHE A 550 -3.94 -3.69 -24.96
CA PHE A 550 -2.57 -3.41 -24.52
C PHE A 550 -2.49 -2.04 -23.88
N ALA A 551 -1.75 -1.92 -22.78
CA ALA A 551 -1.32 -0.61 -22.28
C ALA A 551 -0.34 0.01 -23.28
N ASP A 552 -0.57 1.28 -23.63
CA ASP A 552 0.38 2.06 -24.42
C ASP A 552 1.28 2.83 -23.46
N VAL A 553 2.53 2.37 -23.35
CA VAL A 553 3.55 2.99 -22.52
C VAL A 553 4.49 3.76 -23.45
N PRO A 554 4.83 5.04 -23.15
CA PRO A 554 5.62 5.90 -24.01
C PRO A 554 7.13 5.56 -23.94
N TYR A 555 7.46 4.27 -23.93
CA TYR A 555 8.83 3.78 -23.98
C TYR A 555 9.09 3.19 -25.37
N ARG A 556 10.31 3.40 -25.87
CA ARG A 556 10.78 2.85 -27.15
C ARG A 556 12.02 2.01 -26.91
N LEU A 557 11.94 0.73 -27.25
CA LEU A 557 13.06 -0.19 -27.14
C LEU A 557 14.02 0.02 -28.31
N ALA A 558 15.32 0.09 -28.02
CA ALA A 558 16.37 0.30 -29.01
C ALA A 558 16.46 -0.84 -30.05
N SER A 559 17.12 -0.54 -31.17
CA SER A 559 17.50 -1.56 -32.16
C SER A 559 18.54 -2.52 -31.58
N TRP A 560 18.73 -3.66 -32.23
CA TRP A 560 19.76 -4.65 -31.91
C TRP A 560 21.14 -4.01 -31.95
N GLU A 561 21.45 -3.21 -32.98
CA GLU A 561 22.75 -2.55 -33.11
C GLU A 561 23.01 -1.58 -31.97
N LYS A 562 22.02 -0.76 -31.60
CA LYS A 562 22.14 0.17 -30.47
C LYS A 562 22.27 -0.58 -29.13
N THR A 563 21.46 -1.62 -28.93
CA THR A 563 21.51 -2.48 -27.74
C THR A 563 22.87 -3.18 -27.61
N LEU A 564 23.45 -3.64 -28.72
CA LEU A 564 24.78 -4.26 -28.72
C LEU A 564 25.90 -3.25 -28.46
N ALA A 565 25.75 -2.01 -28.95
CA ALA A 565 26.72 -0.95 -28.73
C ALA A 565 26.76 -0.51 -27.25
N ASP A 566 25.61 -0.34 -26.61
CA ASP A 566 25.50 -0.16 -25.16
C ASP A 566 24.20 -0.78 -24.60
N PRO A 567 24.25 -1.94 -23.94
CA PRO A 567 23.04 -2.60 -23.44
C PRO A 567 22.44 -1.94 -22.20
N ARG A 568 23.03 -0.84 -21.74
CA ARG A 568 22.52 -0.02 -20.62
C ARG A 568 21.71 1.19 -21.11
N ASP A 569 21.76 1.52 -22.40
CA ASP A 569 21.01 2.61 -23.04
C ASP A 569 20.11 2.05 -24.15
N THR A 570 18.97 1.51 -23.75
CA THR A 570 18.12 0.65 -24.58
C THR A 570 16.63 0.99 -24.53
N VAL A 571 16.23 1.93 -23.66
CA VAL A 571 14.85 2.38 -23.51
C VAL A 571 14.82 3.90 -23.55
N GLU A 572 14.18 4.45 -24.58
CA GLU A 572 13.98 5.87 -24.76
C GLU A 572 12.58 6.29 -24.31
N PHE A 573 12.45 7.50 -23.75
CA PHE A 573 11.16 8.09 -23.38
C PHE A 573 10.62 8.94 -24.52
N ASP A 574 9.42 8.60 -25.00
CA ASP A 574 8.71 9.33 -26.05
C ASP A 574 7.80 10.39 -25.41
N GLN A 575 8.34 11.61 -25.25
CA GLN A 575 7.64 12.73 -24.62
C GLN A 575 6.35 13.10 -25.35
N GLU A 576 6.33 13.04 -26.69
CA GLU A 576 5.15 13.38 -27.48
C GLU A 576 4.03 12.36 -27.25
N SER A 577 4.37 11.07 -27.28
CA SER A 577 3.44 9.99 -26.94
C SER A 577 2.92 10.10 -25.50
N HIS A 578 3.79 10.49 -24.55
CA HIS A 578 3.39 10.73 -23.16
C HIS A 578 2.32 11.83 -23.04
N ASP A 579 2.56 12.99 -23.64
CA ASP A 579 1.65 14.14 -23.56
C ASP A 579 0.29 13.80 -24.20
N GLN A 580 0.30 13.08 -25.32
CA GLN A 580 -0.90 12.60 -26.00
C GLN A 580 -1.70 11.60 -25.15
N LEU A 581 -1.03 10.63 -24.52
CA LEU A 581 -1.69 9.63 -23.66
C LEU A 581 -2.29 10.27 -22.41
N LEU A 582 -1.61 11.24 -21.79
CA LEU A 582 -2.16 11.98 -20.65
C LEU A 582 -3.37 12.83 -21.04
N ALA A 583 -3.34 13.48 -22.20
CA ALA A 583 -4.49 14.21 -22.72
C ALA A 583 -5.69 13.28 -22.98
N ARG A 584 -5.46 12.11 -23.60
CA ARG A 584 -6.50 11.09 -23.80
C ARG A 584 -7.04 10.53 -22.49
N LYS A 585 -6.19 10.33 -21.47
CA LYS A 585 -6.62 9.90 -20.12
C LYS A 585 -7.54 10.93 -19.49
N GLU A 586 -7.22 12.21 -19.64
CA GLU A 586 -8.04 13.30 -19.10
C GLU A 586 -9.41 13.40 -19.81
N GLU A 587 -9.49 13.04 -21.10
CA GLU A 587 -10.73 13.06 -21.88
C GLU A 587 -11.59 11.79 -21.70
N ILE A 588 -10.99 10.61 -21.86
CA ILE A 588 -11.69 9.31 -21.92
C ILE A 588 -11.77 8.63 -20.54
N GLY A 589 -10.72 8.79 -19.72
CA GLY A 589 -10.47 7.98 -18.52
C GLY A 589 -9.32 6.98 -18.73
N GLY A 590 -9.24 5.96 -17.88
CA GLY A 590 -8.20 4.92 -17.92
C GLY A 590 -7.95 4.25 -19.28
N ASP A 591 -8.99 4.03 -20.08
CA ASP A 591 -8.89 3.46 -21.44
C ASP A 591 -8.16 4.39 -22.42
N GLY A 592 -8.03 5.69 -22.11
CA GLY A 592 -7.20 6.62 -22.87
C GLY A 592 -5.71 6.27 -22.86
N LEU A 593 -5.27 5.39 -21.95
CA LEU A 593 -3.92 4.85 -21.86
C LEU A 593 -3.71 3.54 -22.63
N LEU A 594 -4.71 3.09 -23.38
CA LEU A 594 -4.64 1.86 -24.16
C LEU A 594 -4.23 2.15 -25.60
N LEU A 595 -3.59 1.14 -26.20
CA LEU A 595 -3.12 1.19 -27.58
C LEU A 595 -4.31 1.20 -28.55
N CYS A 596 -4.32 2.19 -29.43
CA CYS A 596 -5.30 2.33 -30.51
C CYS A 596 -4.63 2.23 -31.88
N ASP A 597 -5.43 1.90 -32.89
CA ASP A 597 -5.00 2.00 -34.29
C ASP A 597 -4.99 3.46 -34.78
N GLU A 598 -4.62 3.67 -36.05
CA GLU A 598 -4.58 4.99 -36.69
C GLU A 598 -5.95 5.71 -36.72
N GLY A 599 -7.05 4.95 -36.64
CA GLY A 599 -8.41 5.47 -36.58
C GLY A 599 -8.85 5.87 -35.17
N GLY A 600 -8.04 5.59 -34.15
CA GLY A 600 -8.37 5.82 -32.74
C GLY A 600 -9.14 4.66 -32.09
N GLU A 601 -9.36 3.55 -32.80
CA GLU A 601 -10.06 2.39 -32.26
C GLU A 601 -9.14 1.51 -31.41
N LEU A 602 -9.67 1.00 -30.29
CA LEU A 602 -8.90 0.13 -29.40
C LEU A 602 -8.49 -1.16 -30.09
N ILE A 603 -7.20 -1.48 -30.02
CA ILE A 603 -6.66 -2.74 -30.54
C ILE A 603 -7.06 -3.88 -29.60
N ARG A 604 -7.73 -4.89 -30.16
CA ARG A 604 -8.25 -6.06 -29.45
C ARG A 604 -7.66 -7.36 -30.01
N VAL A 605 -7.16 -8.21 -29.14
CA VAL A 605 -6.52 -9.49 -29.50
C VAL A 605 -7.03 -10.64 -28.63
N GLY A 606 -6.87 -11.88 -29.12
CA GLY A 606 -7.27 -13.08 -28.38
C GLY A 606 -6.30 -13.46 -27.26
N LEU A 607 -6.74 -14.35 -26.36
CA LEU A 607 -5.93 -14.81 -25.22
C LEU A 607 -4.58 -15.38 -25.65
N ILE A 608 -4.54 -16.24 -26.68
CA ILE A 608 -3.30 -16.91 -27.04
C ILE A 608 -2.21 -15.93 -27.47
N GLU A 609 -2.59 -14.84 -28.14
CA GLU A 609 -1.67 -13.80 -28.55
C GLU A 609 -1.07 -13.11 -27.32
N LYS A 610 -1.89 -12.73 -26.34
CA LYS A 610 -1.43 -12.17 -25.06
C LYS A 610 -0.50 -13.10 -24.28
N LEU A 611 -0.67 -14.42 -24.42
CA LEU A 611 0.18 -15.40 -23.75
C LEU A 611 1.51 -15.66 -24.51
N LEU A 612 1.50 -15.57 -25.83
CA LEU A 612 2.69 -15.79 -26.66
C LEU A 612 3.64 -14.60 -26.63
N ILE A 613 3.13 -13.37 -26.66
CA ILE A 613 3.94 -12.13 -26.68
C ILE A 613 5.03 -12.09 -25.59
N PRO A 614 4.74 -12.29 -24.29
CA PRO A 614 5.79 -12.26 -23.26
C PRO A 614 6.79 -13.42 -23.42
N ALA A 615 6.37 -14.60 -23.93
CA ALA A 615 7.30 -15.67 -24.23
C ALA A 615 8.23 -15.31 -25.40
N MET A 616 7.69 -14.74 -26.48
CA MET A 616 8.49 -14.27 -27.62
C MET A 616 9.48 -13.19 -27.20
N ALA A 617 9.05 -12.20 -26.40
CA ALA A 617 9.91 -11.14 -25.89
C ALA A 617 11.11 -11.70 -25.11
N LYS A 618 10.90 -12.71 -24.26
CA LYS A 618 11.98 -13.37 -23.52
C LYS A 618 12.85 -14.24 -24.42
N LEU A 619 12.28 -14.99 -25.36
CA LEU A 619 13.03 -15.80 -26.31
C LEU A 619 13.92 -14.95 -27.25
N GLY A 620 13.45 -13.75 -27.63
CA GLY A 620 14.26 -12.76 -28.35
C GLY A 620 15.50 -12.28 -27.60
N GLN A 621 15.48 -12.41 -26.27
CA GLN A 621 16.59 -12.06 -25.37
C GLN A 621 17.36 -13.30 -24.90
N LEU A 622 17.03 -14.50 -25.37
CA LEU A 622 17.67 -15.74 -24.91
C LEU A 622 19.09 -15.84 -25.48
N ILE A 623 20.07 -15.92 -24.58
CA ILE A 623 21.46 -16.20 -24.91
C ILE A 623 21.75 -17.68 -24.61
N PRO A 624 22.16 -18.50 -25.61
CA PRO A 624 22.52 -19.89 -25.40
C PRO A 624 23.53 -20.05 -24.26
N ASP A 625 23.39 -21.11 -23.45
CA ASP A 625 24.25 -21.42 -22.30
C ASP A 625 24.43 -20.27 -21.28
N GLY A 626 23.50 -19.31 -21.22
CA GLY A 626 23.62 -18.12 -20.37
C GLY A 626 22.32 -17.71 -19.69
N GLY A 627 21.24 -17.56 -20.45
CA GLY A 627 19.92 -17.18 -19.93
C GLY A 627 19.31 -15.97 -20.63
N ILE A 628 18.31 -15.34 -20.03
CA ILE A 628 17.63 -14.17 -20.60
C ILE A 628 18.49 -12.92 -20.39
N TRP A 629 18.78 -12.19 -21.45
CA TRP A 629 19.57 -10.96 -21.40
C TRP A 629 18.83 -9.83 -20.68
N MET A 630 19.45 -9.27 -19.64
CA MET A 630 18.89 -8.17 -18.84
C MET A 630 19.21 -6.82 -19.49
N ASN A 631 18.50 -6.43 -20.55
CA ASN A 631 18.85 -5.26 -21.37
C ASN A 631 17.72 -4.22 -21.48
N ALA A 632 16.82 -4.11 -20.50
CA ALA A 632 15.67 -3.20 -20.53
C ALA A 632 15.74 -2.10 -19.45
N GLN A 633 16.96 -1.63 -19.12
CA GLN A 633 17.25 -0.54 -18.17
C GLN A 633 16.76 -0.71 -16.72
N LYS A 634 16.20 -1.86 -16.37
CA LYS A 634 15.81 -2.21 -15.01
C LYS A 634 16.33 -3.61 -14.63
N PRO A 635 16.55 -3.86 -13.33
CA PRO A 635 16.92 -5.18 -12.85
C PRO A 635 15.72 -6.14 -12.88
N GLU A 636 15.86 -7.24 -12.16
CA GLU A 636 14.76 -8.13 -11.79
C GLU A 636 14.38 -7.90 -10.32
N TRP A 637 13.99 -8.96 -9.60
CA TRP A 637 13.53 -8.88 -8.21
C TRP A 637 14.52 -8.19 -7.24
N ASN A 638 15.82 -8.46 -7.37
CA ASN A 638 16.84 -7.93 -6.46
C ASN A 638 17.44 -6.61 -6.98
N ASP A 639 16.87 -5.50 -6.53
CA ASP A 639 17.31 -4.15 -6.91
C ASP A 639 18.75 -3.83 -6.44
N ALA A 640 19.22 -4.46 -5.36
CA ALA A 640 20.59 -4.26 -4.87
C ALA A 640 21.68 -4.76 -5.83
N ASN A 641 21.31 -5.60 -6.81
CA ASN A 641 22.17 -6.05 -7.90
C ASN A 641 21.85 -5.36 -9.23
N ASN A 642 21.32 -4.14 -9.20
CA ASN A 642 20.91 -3.39 -10.39
C ASN A 642 22.01 -3.18 -11.45
N ALA A 643 23.28 -3.17 -11.05
CA ALA A 643 24.42 -3.11 -11.96
C ALA A 643 24.55 -4.30 -12.93
N LEU A 644 23.79 -5.39 -12.71
CA LEU A 644 23.67 -6.48 -13.68
C LEU A 644 22.84 -6.10 -14.91
N ALA A 645 21.94 -5.11 -14.82
CA ALA A 645 21.24 -4.59 -15.99
C ALA A 645 22.25 -4.02 -17.00
N GLY A 646 22.18 -4.46 -18.24
CA GLY A 646 23.20 -4.28 -19.25
C GLY A 646 23.80 -5.62 -19.67
N ASN A 647 24.80 -6.12 -18.93
CA ASN A 647 25.55 -7.31 -19.32
C ASN A 647 25.10 -8.62 -18.65
N GLY A 648 24.18 -8.53 -17.68
CA GLY A 648 23.68 -9.67 -16.92
C GLY A 648 22.77 -10.58 -17.72
N LEU A 649 22.81 -11.88 -17.40
CA LEU A 649 21.93 -12.90 -17.94
C LEU A 649 21.17 -13.55 -16.79
N SER A 650 19.84 -13.58 -16.85
CA SER A 650 19.00 -14.17 -15.81
C SER A 650 18.67 -15.62 -16.12
N VAL A 651 19.34 -16.53 -15.41
CA VAL A 651 18.96 -17.95 -15.34
C VAL A 651 17.67 -18.14 -14.54
N VAL A 652 17.34 -17.21 -13.64
CA VAL A 652 16.10 -17.25 -12.84
C VAL A 652 14.89 -17.12 -13.75
N THR A 653 14.87 -16.09 -14.60
CA THR A 653 13.79 -15.89 -15.57
C THR A 653 13.78 -17.00 -16.63
N THR A 654 14.95 -17.51 -17.05
CA THR A 654 15.02 -18.69 -17.95
C THR A 654 14.32 -19.92 -17.33
N GLY A 655 14.56 -20.20 -16.05
CA GLY A 655 13.91 -21.33 -15.36
C GLY A 655 12.39 -21.19 -15.27
N TYR A 656 11.90 -19.98 -14.99
CA TYR A 656 10.45 -19.72 -14.99
C TYR A 656 9.86 -19.72 -16.41
N LEU A 657 10.59 -19.26 -17.41
CA LEU A 657 10.19 -19.35 -18.81
C LEU A 657 10.02 -20.81 -19.24
N LEU A 658 10.93 -21.71 -18.85
CA LEU A 658 10.77 -23.13 -19.14
C LEU A 658 9.47 -23.70 -18.55
N ARG A 659 9.16 -23.36 -17.30
CA ARG A 659 7.89 -23.76 -16.64
C ARG A 659 6.68 -23.19 -17.39
N TYR A 660 6.75 -21.93 -17.81
CA TYR A 660 5.70 -21.25 -18.57
C TYR A 660 5.47 -21.88 -19.94
N LEU A 661 6.53 -22.15 -20.71
CA LEU A 661 6.45 -22.79 -22.02
C LEU A 661 5.84 -24.20 -21.92
N ARG A 662 6.27 -25.00 -20.92
CA ARG A 662 5.69 -26.33 -20.66
C ARG A 662 4.24 -26.25 -20.17
N PHE A 663 3.86 -25.19 -19.48
CA PHE A 663 2.46 -24.94 -19.14
C PHE A 663 1.65 -24.67 -20.42
N LEU A 664 2.07 -23.71 -21.24
CA LEU A 664 1.39 -23.39 -22.51
C LEU A 664 1.29 -24.61 -23.43
N GLN A 665 2.36 -25.41 -23.54
CA GLN A 665 2.38 -26.60 -24.39
C GLN A 665 1.31 -27.60 -23.96
N ARG A 666 1.20 -27.87 -22.65
CA ARG A 666 0.16 -28.75 -22.10
C ARG A 666 -1.24 -28.19 -22.33
N SER A 667 -1.43 -26.89 -22.08
CA SER A 667 -2.74 -26.25 -22.25
C SER A 667 -3.22 -26.30 -23.71
N ILE A 668 -2.32 -26.11 -24.69
CA ILE A 668 -2.66 -26.22 -26.11
C ILE A 668 -2.91 -27.67 -26.53
N GLN A 669 -2.20 -28.65 -25.95
CA GLN A 669 -2.45 -30.07 -26.22
C GLN A 669 -3.83 -30.55 -25.75
N THR A 670 -4.38 -29.93 -24.71
CA THR A 670 -5.70 -30.27 -24.16
C THR A 670 -6.83 -29.40 -24.71
N CYS A 671 -6.50 -28.30 -25.40
CA CYS A 671 -7.46 -27.39 -26.01
C CYS A 671 -8.16 -28.04 -27.21
N ARG A 672 -9.44 -27.75 -27.40
CA ARG A 672 -10.24 -28.29 -28.51
C ARG A 672 -10.08 -27.49 -29.80
N LEU A 673 -9.61 -26.25 -29.70
CA LEU A 673 -9.37 -25.38 -30.85
C LEU A 673 -8.18 -25.86 -31.67
N THR A 674 -8.38 -25.92 -33.00
CA THR A 674 -7.34 -26.32 -33.96
C THR A 674 -6.64 -25.12 -34.57
N GLU A 675 -7.21 -23.92 -34.44
CA GLU A 675 -6.70 -22.67 -34.99
C GLU A 675 -7.04 -21.51 -34.06
N PHE A 676 -6.13 -20.55 -33.96
CA PHE A 676 -6.28 -19.36 -33.13
C PHE A 676 -6.09 -18.09 -33.95
N SER A 677 -6.96 -17.11 -33.72
CA SER A 677 -6.81 -15.76 -34.28
C SER A 677 -5.68 -15.03 -33.56
N VAL A 678 -4.76 -14.46 -34.34
CA VAL A 678 -3.67 -13.61 -33.85
C VAL A 678 -3.42 -12.49 -34.84
N SER A 679 -2.71 -11.43 -34.47
CA SER A 679 -2.24 -10.47 -35.46
C SER A 679 -1.25 -11.10 -36.44
N LYS A 680 -1.17 -10.51 -37.64
CA LYS A 680 -0.19 -10.88 -38.66
C LYS A 680 1.25 -10.69 -38.18
N ALA A 681 1.51 -9.63 -37.40
CA ALA A 681 2.82 -9.40 -36.80
C ALA A 681 3.22 -10.55 -35.85
N THR A 682 2.31 -10.98 -34.97
CA THR A 682 2.55 -12.12 -34.08
C THR A 682 2.71 -13.42 -34.85
N GLN A 683 1.88 -13.68 -35.86
CA GLN A 683 2.00 -14.86 -36.71
C GLN A 683 3.40 -14.96 -37.36
N GLN A 684 3.89 -13.86 -37.93
CA GLN A 684 5.20 -13.79 -38.59
C GLN A 684 6.34 -13.95 -37.59
N ALA A 685 6.25 -13.32 -36.42
CA ALA A 685 7.25 -13.46 -35.36
C ALA A 685 7.36 -14.92 -34.87
N VAL A 686 6.22 -15.59 -34.62
CA VAL A 686 6.19 -17.01 -34.24
C VAL A 686 6.82 -17.89 -35.32
N GLN A 687 6.50 -17.67 -36.60
CA GLN A 687 7.07 -18.45 -37.70
C GLN A 687 8.58 -18.27 -37.79
N ARG A 688 9.09 -17.04 -37.69
CA ARG A 688 10.54 -16.77 -37.73
C ARG A 688 11.26 -17.31 -36.50
N LEU A 689 10.65 -17.23 -35.32
CA LEU A 689 11.22 -17.86 -34.12
C LEU A 689 11.27 -19.38 -34.25
N VAL A 690 10.29 -20.03 -34.88
CA VAL A 690 10.36 -21.48 -35.19
C VAL A 690 11.58 -21.79 -36.04
N GLU A 691 11.85 -20.98 -37.08
CA GLU A 691 13.01 -21.17 -37.96
C GLU A 691 14.33 -21.02 -37.21
N VAL A 692 14.47 -19.96 -36.40
CA VAL A 692 15.72 -19.68 -35.68
C VAL A 692 15.94 -20.66 -34.51
N LEU A 693 14.91 -20.97 -33.74
CA LEU A 693 14.98 -21.93 -32.62
C LEU A 693 15.07 -23.39 -33.09
N GLY A 694 14.72 -23.65 -34.36
CA GLY A 694 14.91 -24.94 -35.01
C GLY A 694 16.36 -25.24 -35.44
N ASP A 695 17.28 -24.27 -35.30
CA ASP A 695 18.70 -24.48 -35.58
C ASP A 695 19.26 -25.58 -34.66
N PRO A 696 19.87 -26.66 -35.21
CA PRO A 696 20.44 -27.75 -34.41
C PRO A 696 21.48 -27.31 -33.38
N ARG A 697 22.08 -26.12 -33.54
CA ARG A 697 23.03 -25.56 -32.58
C ARG A 697 22.41 -25.22 -31.23
N TRP A 698 21.09 -25.08 -31.14
CA TRP A 698 20.37 -24.97 -29.86
C TRP A 698 20.34 -26.28 -29.06
N LYS A 699 20.64 -27.43 -29.68
CA LYS A 699 20.51 -28.75 -29.08
C LYS A 699 21.83 -29.51 -29.17
N GLN A 700 22.84 -29.04 -28.44
CA GLN A 700 24.16 -29.67 -28.43
C GLN A 700 24.52 -30.20 -27.03
N ASN A 701 25.08 -31.41 -26.97
CA ASN A 701 25.49 -32.04 -25.70
C ASN A 701 26.75 -31.38 -25.07
N GLY A 702 27.21 -30.24 -25.59
CA GLY A 702 28.43 -29.56 -25.19
C GLY A 702 28.30 -28.05 -25.39
N PRO A 703 29.27 -27.26 -24.89
CA PRO A 703 29.16 -25.81 -24.85
C PRO A 703 29.09 -25.21 -26.27
N VAL A 704 28.14 -24.28 -26.45
CA VAL A 704 27.98 -23.51 -27.68
C VAL A 704 29.16 -22.55 -27.84
N SER A 705 29.80 -22.57 -29.02
CA SER A 705 30.94 -21.70 -29.32
C SER A 705 30.57 -20.22 -29.20
N SER A 706 31.52 -19.34 -28.90
CA SER A 706 31.22 -17.89 -28.77
C SER A 706 30.64 -17.29 -30.05
N ASN A 707 31.07 -17.79 -31.22
CA ASN A 707 30.54 -17.33 -32.51
C ASN A 707 29.10 -17.80 -32.73
N ASP A 708 28.84 -19.10 -32.51
CA ASP A 708 27.47 -19.64 -32.61
C ASP A 708 26.53 -18.98 -31.60
N ARG A 709 27.01 -18.74 -30.37
CA ARG A 709 26.23 -18.05 -29.33
C ARG A 709 25.81 -16.66 -29.76
N PHE A 710 26.73 -15.90 -30.36
CA PHE A 710 26.43 -14.57 -30.88
C PHE A 710 25.46 -14.63 -32.06
N GLU A 711 25.68 -15.51 -33.02
CA GLU A 711 24.82 -15.66 -34.21
C GLU A 711 23.39 -16.06 -33.83
N LEU A 712 23.23 -17.02 -32.91
CA LEU A 712 21.92 -17.47 -32.43
C LEU A 712 21.20 -16.38 -31.62
N ALA A 713 21.92 -15.70 -30.72
CA ALA A 713 21.37 -14.58 -29.96
C ALA A 713 20.93 -13.43 -30.88
N GLN A 714 21.75 -13.08 -31.88
CA GLN A 714 21.43 -12.07 -32.88
C GLN A 714 20.21 -12.46 -33.71
N ALA A 715 20.13 -13.71 -34.16
CA ALA A 715 19.01 -14.18 -34.94
C ALA A 715 17.68 -14.06 -34.18
N ASN A 716 17.64 -14.46 -32.90
CA ASN A 716 16.45 -14.28 -32.06
C ASN A 716 16.13 -12.80 -31.81
N GLY A 717 17.16 -11.99 -31.49
CA GLY A 717 17.01 -10.58 -31.21
C GLY A 717 16.46 -9.77 -32.38
N LEU A 718 16.92 -10.07 -33.60
CA LEU A 718 16.45 -9.44 -34.84
C LEU A 718 14.99 -9.80 -35.14
N VAL A 719 14.55 -11.03 -34.88
CA VAL A 719 13.12 -11.39 -35.02
C VAL A 719 12.25 -10.52 -34.13
N MET A 720 12.68 -10.30 -32.88
CA MET A 720 11.92 -9.44 -31.97
C MET A 720 12.05 -7.95 -32.28
N GLN A 721 13.15 -7.48 -32.87
CA GLN A 721 13.22 -6.12 -33.39
C GLN A 721 12.21 -5.92 -34.53
N ASP A 722 12.22 -6.80 -35.53
CA ASP A 722 11.30 -6.74 -36.66
C ASP A 722 9.83 -6.82 -36.21
N TYR A 723 9.54 -7.58 -35.15
CA TYR A 723 8.22 -7.57 -34.51
C TYR A 723 7.87 -6.20 -33.94
N ARG A 724 8.73 -5.59 -33.11
CA ARG A 724 8.46 -4.27 -32.51
C ARG A 724 8.26 -3.17 -33.56
N ASP A 725 9.10 -3.18 -34.59
CA ASP A 725 9.05 -2.20 -35.67
C ASP A 725 7.75 -2.31 -36.49
N SER A 726 7.19 -3.52 -36.60
CA SER A 726 5.97 -3.77 -37.38
C SER A 726 4.69 -3.81 -36.56
N VAL A 727 4.74 -4.10 -35.26
CA VAL A 727 3.53 -4.43 -34.49
C VAL A 727 2.62 -3.23 -34.28
N ARG A 728 3.16 -2.02 -34.13
CA ARG A 728 2.33 -0.82 -33.90
C ARG A 728 1.36 -0.53 -35.06
N GLU A 729 1.76 -0.83 -36.30
CA GLU A 729 0.89 -0.74 -37.49
C GLU A 729 0.25 -2.10 -37.83
N GLY A 730 0.97 -3.19 -37.57
CA GLY A 730 0.64 -4.55 -38.02
C GLY A 730 -0.35 -5.29 -37.12
N ILE A 731 -0.53 -4.87 -35.87
CA ILE A 731 -1.34 -5.57 -34.87
C ILE A 731 -2.83 -5.60 -35.23
N CYS A 732 -3.33 -4.60 -35.96
CA CYS A 732 -4.72 -4.55 -36.42
C CYS A 732 -5.00 -5.52 -37.59
N HIS A 733 -3.96 -6.02 -38.28
CA HIS A 733 -4.11 -6.95 -39.39
C HIS A 733 -4.29 -8.39 -38.89
N SER A 734 -5.40 -9.02 -39.26
CA SER A 734 -5.70 -10.39 -38.84
C SER A 734 -4.78 -11.43 -39.49
N GLY A 735 -4.33 -12.38 -38.69
CA GLY A 735 -3.65 -13.61 -39.06
C GLY A 735 -4.21 -14.81 -38.29
N SER A 736 -3.62 -15.98 -38.49
CA SER A 736 -4.00 -17.19 -37.73
C SER A 736 -2.82 -18.10 -37.46
N LEU A 737 -2.87 -18.82 -36.35
CA LEU A 737 -1.90 -19.86 -36.01
C LEU A 737 -2.63 -21.18 -35.75
N PRO A 738 -2.30 -22.26 -36.50
CA PRO A 738 -2.82 -23.58 -36.17
C PRO A 738 -2.21 -24.07 -34.86
N ALA A 739 -2.95 -24.84 -34.08
CA ALA A 739 -2.48 -25.43 -32.82
C ALA A 739 -1.17 -26.21 -33.01
N SER A 740 -1.02 -26.92 -34.13
CA SER A 740 0.22 -27.61 -34.51
C SER A 740 1.41 -26.67 -34.72
N GLY A 741 1.18 -25.47 -35.25
CA GLY A 741 2.19 -24.43 -35.41
C GLY A 741 2.66 -23.88 -34.05
N ILE A 742 1.72 -23.63 -33.13
CA ILE A 742 2.03 -23.21 -31.76
C ILE A 742 2.80 -24.31 -31.01
N LEU A 743 2.38 -25.57 -31.12
CA LEU A 743 3.09 -26.69 -30.50
C LEU A 743 4.49 -26.88 -31.07
N SER A 744 4.69 -26.65 -32.36
CA SER A 744 6.02 -26.66 -33.00
C SER A 744 6.90 -25.55 -32.42
N PHE A 745 6.38 -24.32 -32.33
CA PHE A 745 7.07 -23.19 -31.70
C PHE A 745 7.46 -23.49 -30.25
N LEU A 746 6.51 -23.94 -29.42
CA LEU A 746 6.77 -24.24 -28.01
C LEU A 746 7.79 -25.38 -27.86
N SER A 747 7.77 -26.38 -28.75
CA SER A 747 8.73 -27.49 -28.69
C SER A 747 10.16 -27.03 -28.99
N HIS A 748 10.36 -26.21 -30.02
CA HIS A 748 11.69 -25.63 -30.30
C HIS A 748 12.13 -24.67 -29.19
N ALA A 749 11.22 -23.84 -28.67
CA ALA A 749 11.52 -22.93 -27.56
C ALA A 749 11.92 -23.68 -26.28
N ILE A 750 11.24 -24.77 -25.93
CA ILE A 750 11.59 -25.61 -24.78
C ILE A 750 13.00 -26.18 -24.95
N VAL A 751 13.32 -26.73 -26.12
CA VAL A 751 14.67 -27.26 -26.41
C VAL A 751 15.73 -26.17 -26.28
N ALA A 752 15.51 -25.00 -26.89
CA ALA A 752 16.45 -23.89 -26.82
C ALA A 752 16.68 -23.36 -25.40
N VAL A 753 15.65 -23.39 -24.55
CA VAL A 753 15.74 -22.97 -23.14
C VAL A 753 16.38 -24.04 -22.25
N GLU A 754 16.19 -25.33 -22.56
CA GLU A 754 16.83 -26.44 -21.85
C GLU A 754 18.34 -26.50 -22.08
N GLY A 755 18.78 -26.17 -23.30
CA GLY A 755 20.17 -26.31 -23.76
C GLY A 755 20.46 -27.72 -24.24
#